data_AF-A0A7L0LLV2-F1
#
_entry.id   AF-A0A7L0LLV2-F1
#
_cell.length_a   1.000
_cell.length_b   1.000
_cell.length_c   1.000
_cell.angle_alpha   90.00
_cell.angle_beta   90.00
_cell.angle_gamma   90.00
#
_symmetry.space_group_name_H-M   'P 1'
#
loop_
_entity.id
_entity.type
_entity.pdbx_description
1 polymer ?
#
loop_
_entity_poly.entity_id
_entity_poly.type
_entity_poly.pdbx_seq_one_letter_code
_entity_poly.pdbx_strand_id
1 'polypeptide(L)'
;GALLVNERIDREELCGALSPCSLSFEIVVENPLELYSGTVEIQDINDNDPVFPSSQARLEISESVTAGARFPLESAQDPDVGINSLQTYQLSANPNFALDVQTRVDGSKYAELVLEKELDREEQRELNLVLTALDGGSPPRSAQVQIHIDVVDANDNAPVFNQSTYKASVRENTPSGTLVARISAYDLDDGPNGDIVYSFSSHTPAKVRELFALDSATGELRVKGQLDYEEAKLYEIYLQAKDKGAVPGVAHCKVLVEVVDVNDNAPEVTVTSVYSPVPEDAAPGTVVALLSVTDLDSHDNGLVNCFISPDVNDNAPKASQDSYDVYVLENNMPGIPILNVSATDPDVGRNAHLSYTLLQGDTTFGHLFSINRENGTLYLLTSLDHEDQVEFSMMVQVQDGGFPPLATNVSVSVFVTDLNDNAPVVLYPHPNTTATYTDVVAPGTPAGHMVTKVVAVDADAGYNAWISYTLLQATDPSLFSVGLHNGEIFTARQLREDDAPEHTLVILLKDHGEPVLSTSATISISVAEMVKEVLTDLTDVAPASDPRRHVTFYLILAVILVSAAFFITMLSVGIFKCYKWRQSKELYNSSRSTTYRTPGPLHHIDAVRGGFTPPSFYHQVYLTTDSHQSDLLCKKPFTSSPLGSRQGTIRNGEPGLYHQIVGTASRLPTPAE
;
A
#
# COMPACT_ATOMS: atom_id res chain seq x y z
N GLY A 1 105.76 -64.55 -26.55
CA GLY A 1 104.64 -63.65 -26.90
C GLY A 1 103.61 -63.70 -25.80
N ALA A 2 103.80 -62.93 -24.73
CA ALA A 2 102.73 -62.70 -23.76
C ALA A 2 101.74 -61.69 -24.36
N LEU A 3 100.44 -61.90 -24.15
CA LEU A 3 99.41 -60.94 -24.52
C LEU A 3 99.34 -59.85 -23.43
N LEU A 4 99.27 -58.60 -23.86
CA LEU A 4 99.15 -57.43 -22.98
C LEU A 4 97.97 -56.59 -23.47
N VAL A 5 97.23 -56.01 -22.53
CA VAL A 5 96.11 -55.11 -22.82
C VAL A 5 96.68 -53.75 -23.23
N ASN A 6 96.33 -53.26 -24.42
CA ASN A 6 96.83 -51.98 -24.96
C ASN A 6 95.93 -50.80 -24.61
N GLU A 7 94.62 -51.00 -24.61
CA GLU A 7 93.59 -49.98 -24.36
C GLU A 7 92.57 -50.50 -23.33
N ARG A 8 91.80 -49.60 -22.70
CA ARG A 8 90.73 -50.01 -21.77
C ARG A 8 89.75 -50.90 -22.52
N ILE A 9 89.46 -52.06 -21.97
CA ILE A 9 88.42 -52.95 -22.46
C ILE A 9 87.14 -52.57 -21.70
N ASP A 10 86.14 -52.09 -22.44
CA ASP A 10 84.79 -51.84 -21.97
C ASP A 10 83.89 -52.92 -22.58
N ARG A 11 83.34 -53.81 -21.73
CA ARG A 11 82.59 -54.97 -22.22
C ARG A 11 81.24 -54.53 -22.76
N GLU A 12 80.63 -53.55 -22.13
CA GLU A 12 79.31 -53.02 -22.42
C GLU A 12 79.32 -52.32 -23.79
N GLU A 13 80.39 -51.61 -24.14
CA GLU A 13 80.56 -51.02 -25.48
C GLU A 13 80.80 -52.08 -26.57
N LEU A 14 81.59 -53.12 -26.27
CA LEU A 14 81.99 -54.15 -27.25
C LEU A 14 80.88 -55.18 -27.53
N CYS A 15 80.17 -55.62 -26.49
CA CYS A 15 79.26 -56.75 -26.54
C CYS A 15 77.82 -56.40 -26.10
N GLY A 16 77.60 -55.26 -25.44
CA GLY A 16 76.30 -54.89 -24.88
C GLY A 16 75.77 -55.98 -23.94
N ALA A 17 74.54 -56.43 -24.14
CA ALA A 17 73.91 -57.49 -23.34
C ALA A 17 74.30 -58.93 -23.77
N LEU A 18 75.20 -59.11 -24.74
CA LEU A 18 75.60 -60.44 -25.21
C LEU A 18 76.54 -61.13 -24.21
N SER A 19 76.19 -62.35 -23.81
CA SER A 19 77.00 -63.21 -22.92
C SER A 19 77.02 -64.65 -23.45
N PRO A 20 78.19 -65.28 -23.64
CA PRO A 20 79.53 -64.79 -23.30
C PRO A 20 80.09 -63.76 -24.30
N CYS A 21 80.91 -62.82 -23.82
CA CYS A 21 81.61 -61.81 -24.64
C CYS A 21 82.99 -62.33 -25.04
N SER A 22 83.17 -62.72 -26.31
CA SER A 22 84.40 -63.37 -26.77
C SER A 22 85.07 -62.62 -27.91
N LEU A 23 86.34 -62.23 -27.74
CA LEU A 23 87.20 -61.66 -28.78
C LEU A 23 88.08 -62.75 -29.38
N SER A 24 87.93 -63.00 -30.69
CA SER A 24 88.78 -63.96 -31.40
C SER A 24 89.90 -63.24 -32.13
N PHE A 25 91.11 -63.79 -32.05
CA PHE A 25 92.31 -63.26 -32.69
C PHE A 25 93.17 -64.39 -33.26
N GLU A 26 94.04 -64.04 -34.21
CA GLU A 26 94.95 -64.99 -34.86
C GLU A 26 96.39 -64.50 -34.72
N ILE A 27 97.31 -65.38 -34.33
CA ILE A 27 98.74 -65.16 -34.25
C ILE A 27 99.42 -65.94 -35.38
N VAL A 28 100.16 -65.23 -36.24
CA VAL A 28 101.01 -65.84 -37.26
C VAL A 28 102.45 -65.83 -36.77
N VAL A 29 103.09 -67.01 -36.74
CA VAL A 29 104.51 -67.18 -36.41
C VAL A 29 105.24 -67.57 -37.70
N GLU A 30 106.38 -66.95 -38.00
CA GLU A 30 107.18 -67.24 -39.20
C GLU A 30 108.46 -68.03 -38.87
N ASN A 31 108.84 -68.95 -39.77
CA ASN A 31 109.98 -69.88 -39.68
C ASN A 31 109.93 -70.94 -38.55
N PRO A 32 109.09 -72.00 -38.64
CA PRO A 32 108.15 -72.32 -39.73
C PRO A 32 106.86 -71.47 -39.66
N LEU A 33 106.15 -71.36 -40.79
CA LEU A 33 104.94 -70.54 -40.89
C LEU A 33 103.75 -71.29 -40.27
N GLU A 34 103.31 -70.86 -39.09
CA GLU A 34 102.24 -71.49 -38.30
C GLU A 34 101.21 -70.45 -37.86
N LEU A 35 99.93 -70.81 -37.96
CA LEU A 35 98.79 -69.99 -37.54
C LEU A 35 98.19 -70.57 -36.26
N TYR A 36 98.07 -69.73 -35.24
CA TYR A 36 97.39 -70.05 -33.99
C TYR A 36 96.18 -69.13 -33.84
N SER A 37 94.98 -69.70 -33.70
CA SER A 37 93.80 -68.93 -33.29
C SER A 37 93.62 -69.01 -31.78
N GLY A 38 93.21 -67.89 -31.20
CA GLY A 38 92.89 -67.76 -29.78
C GLY A 38 91.59 -67.00 -29.60
N THR A 39 90.88 -67.32 -28.52
CA THR A 39 89.69 -66.58 -28.10
C THR A 39 89.93 -66.08 -26.67
N VAL A 40 89.77 -64.78 -26.45
CA VAL A 40 89.72 -64.18 -25.12
C VAL A 40 88.26 -63.98 -24.76
N GLU A 41 87.83 -64.62 -23.69
CA GLU A 41 86.54 -64.33 -23.07
C GLU A 41 86.71 -63.16 -22.09
N ILE A 42 86.00 -62.08 -22.33
CA ILE A 42 85.96 -60.91 -21.44
C ILE A 42 84.95 -61.21 -20.34
N GLN A 43 85.42 -61.20 -19.10
CA GLN A 43 84.55 -61.33 -17.93
C GLN A 43 83.92 -59.98 -17.58
N ASP A 44 82.65 -60.03 -17.23
CA ASP A 44 81.89 -58.89 -16.73
C ASP A 44 82.33 -58.49 -15.32
N ILE A 45 82.37 -57.19 -15.05
CA ILE A 45 82.66 -56.61 -13.74
C ILE A 45 81.48 -55.70 -13.34
N ASN A 46 81.21 -55.56 -12.04
CA ASN A 46 80.12 -54.71 -11.56
C ASN A 46 80.50 -53.21 -11.61
N ASP A 47 80.71 -52.65 -12.79
CA ASP A 47 81.12 -51.26 -12.98
C ASP A 47 80.00 -50.31 -13.45
N ASN A 48 78.78 -50.80 -13.69
CA ASN A 48 77.58 -49.98 -13.90
C ASN A 48 76.62 -50.02 -12.71
N ASP A 49 75.84 -48.95 -12.54
CA ASP A 49 74.75 -48.90 -11.56
C ASP A 49 73.42 -49.17 -12.28
N PRO A 50 72.42 -49.81 -11.64
CA PRO A 50 71.05 -49.79 -12.16
C PRO A 50 70.57 -48.34 -12.36
N VAL A 51 69.79 -48.06 -13.41
CA VAL A 51 69.26 -46.72 -13.70
C VAL A 51 67.77 -46.78 -14.03
N PHE A 52 66.97 -45.93 -13.38
CA PHE A 52 65.57 -45.76 -13.75
C PHE A 52 65.44 -44.81 -14.96
N PRO A 53 64.54 -45.09 -15.93
CA PRO A 53 64.32 -44.21 -17.08
C PRO A 53 63.82 -42.81 -16.69
N SER A 54 63.01 -42.74 -15.62
CA SER A 54 62.38 -41.52 -15.13
C SER A 54 62.93 -41.14 -13.75
N SER A 55 63.03 -39.83 -13.48
CA SER A 55 63.46 -39.31 -12.17
C SER A 55 62.42 -39.46 -11.06
N GLN A 56 61.15 -39.64 -11.44
CA GLN A 56 60.01 -39.88 -10.55
C GLN A 56 58.96 -40.69 -11.31
N ALA A 57 58.35 -41.68 -10.65
CA ALA A 57 57.15 -42.36 -11.13
C ALA A 57 55.91 -41.67 -10.56
N ARG A 58 54.92 -41.36 -11.39
CA ARG A 58 53.64 -40.78 -10.95
C ARG A 58 52.50 -41.73 -11.27
N LEU A 59 51.65 -41.99 -10.28
CA LEU A 59 50.49 -42.86 -10.39
C LEU A 59 49.26 -42.12 -9.87
N GLU A 60 48.17 -42.18 -10.63
CA GLU A 60 46.85 -41.73 -10.18
C GLU A 60 46.02 -42.98 -9.85
N ILE A 61 45.66 -43.15 -8.58
CA ILE A 61 44.95 -44.35 -8.10
C ILE A 61 43.68 -43.88 -7.40
N SER A 62 42.51 -44.34 -7.86
CA SER A 62 41.26 -44.04 -7.17
C SER A 62 41.17 -44.78 -5.84
N GLU A 63 40.62 -44.13 -4.81
CA GLU A 63 40.36 -44.76 -3.52
C GLU A 63 39.34 -45.90 -3.57
N SER A 64 38.46 -45.88 -4.57
CA SER A 64 37.49 -46.95 -4.83
C SER A 64 38.11 -48.27 -5.33
N VAL A 65 39.44 -48.30 -5.54
CA VAL A 65 40.15 -49.51 -5.98
C VAL A 65 40.28 -50.50 -4.84
N THR A 66 39.77 -51.71 -5.06
CA THR A 66 39.82 -52.81 -4.08
C THR A 66 41.23 -53.36 -3.91
N ALA A 67 41.53 -53.84 -2.69
CA ALA A 67 42.78 -54.55 -2.40
C ALA A 67 43.02 -55.73 -3.37
N GLY A 68 44.29 -55.93 -3.73
CA GLY A 68 44.77 -56.91 -4.72
C GLY A 68 45.00 -56.32 -6.11
N ALA A 69 44.62 -55.06 -6.36
CA ALA A 69 44.94 -54.36 -7.59
C ALA A 69 46.46 -54.22 -7.80
N ARG A 70 46.90 -54.33 -9.05
CA ARG A 70 48.31 -54.33 -9.45
C ARG A 70 48.60 -53.18 -10.38
N PHE A 71 49.65 -52.42 -10.08
CA PHE A 71 50.09 -51.26 -10.85
C PHE A 71 51.52 -51.51 -11.35
N PRO A 72 51.73 -51.66 -12.67
CA PRO A 72 53.06 -51.92 -13.20
C PRO A 72 53.97 -50.69 -13.02
N LEU A 73 55.22 -50.93 -12.61
CA LEU A 73 56.25 -49.90 -12.44
C LEU A 73 57.29 -49.99 -13.57
N GLU A 74 57.87 -48.85 -13.93
CA GLU A 74 58.98 -48.81 -14.88
C GLU A 74 60.18 -49.59 -14.34
N SER A 75 60.75 -50.46 -15.18
CA SER A 75 61.90 -51.28 -14.79
C SER A 75 63.20 -50.48 -14.89
N ALA A 76 64.07 -50.61 -13.88
CA ALA A 76 65.44 -50.12 -13.96
C ALA A 76 66.23 -50.91 -15.01
N GLN A 77 67.19 -50.25 -15.64
CA GLN A 77 68.08 -50.82 -16.65
C GLN A 77 69.48 -50.87 -16.09
N ASP A 78 70.13 -52.01 -16.26
CA ASP A 78 71.50 -52.26 -15.82
C ASP A 78 72.27 -52.86 -17.01
N PRO A 79 73.31 -52.18 -17.53
CA PRO A 79 74.12 -52.66 -18.64
C PRO A 79 74.92 -53.95 -18.35
N ASP A 80 75.18 -54.25 -17.08
CA ASP A 80 75.96 -55.42 -16.67
C ASP A 80 75.17 -56.72 -16.92
N VAL A 81 75.83 -57.88 -16.89
CA VAL A 81 75.21 -59.17 -17.24
C VAL A 81 75.33 -60.21 -16.12
N GLY A 82 74.40 -61.16 -16.10
CA GLY A 82 74.44 -62.28 -15.16
C GLY A 82 74.09 -61.86 -13.73
N ILE A 83 75.04 -61.96 -12.79
CA ILE A 83 74.78 -61.61 -11.39
C ILE A 83 74.94 -60.11 -11.11
N ASN A 84 75.74 -59.42 -11.91
CA ASN A 84 75.97 -57.98 -11.78
C ASN A 84 74.84 -57.16 -12.41
N SER A 85 74.00 -57.75 -13.27
CA SER A 85 72.78 -57.09 -13.73
C SER A 85 71.76 -56.97 -12.60
N LEU A 86 70.76 -56.10 -12.76
CA LEU A 86 69.59 -55.97 -11.89
C LEU A 86 69.04 -57.32 -11.36
N GLN A 87 69.09 -57.51 -10.04
CA GLN A 87 68.64 -58.73 -9.38
C GLN A 87 67.33 -58.61 -8.64
N THR A 88 67.00 -57.46 -8.06
CA THR A 88 65.74 -57.34 -7.32
C THR A 88 65.35 -55.88 -7.16
N TYR A 89 64.11 -55.68 -6.72
CA TYR A 89 63.61 -54.41 -6.27
C TYR A 89 63.20 -54.50 -4.80
N GLN A 90 63.28 -53.36 -4.12
CA GLN A 90 62.83 -53.20 -2.75
C GLN A 90 62.02 -51.91 -2.63
N LEU A 91 60.86 -51.99 -1.97
CA LEU A 91 60.00 -50.84 -1.71
C LEU A 91 60.20 -50.34 -0.26
N SER A 92 60.10 -49.02 -0.06
CA SER A 92 60.04 -48.41 1.26
C SER A 92 58.86 -48.94 2.08
N ALA A 93 59.07 -49.16 3.38
CA ALA A 93 58.03 -49.62 4.29
C ALA A 93 56.83 -48.65 4.30
N ASN A 94 55.63 -49.20 4.08
CA ASN A 94 54.38 -48.45 4.05
C ASN A 94 53.20 -49.40 4.35
N PRO A 95 52.03 -48.88 4.77
CA PRO A 95 50.91 -49.72 5.18
C PRO A 95 49.93 -50.12 4.05
N ASN A 96 50.02 -49.50 2.86
CA ASN A 96 49.01 -49.65 1.80
C ASN A 96 49.47 -50.55 0.64
N PHE A 97 50.76 -50.61 0.36
CA PHE A 97 51.31 -51.25 -0.83
C PHE A 97 52.45 -52.22 -0.52
N ALA A 98 52.38 -53.38 -1.16
CA ALA A 98 53.48 -54.33 -1.27
C ALA A 98 54.08 -54.31 -2.68
N LEU A 99 55.27 -54.88 -2.80
CA LEU A 99 55.98 -55.01 -4.07
C LEU A 99 55.97 -56.47 -4.53
N ASP A 100 55.50 -56.73 -5.74
CA ASP A 100 55.60 -58.03 -6.39
C ASP A 100 56.62 -57.96 -7.53
N VAL A 101 57.69 -58.75 -7.45
CA VAL A 101 58.77 -58.75 -8.44
C VAL A 101 58.60 -59.96 -9.35
N GLN A 102 58.38 -59.68 -10.62
CA GLN A 102 58.14 -60.68 -11.66
C GLN A 102 59.36 -60.79 -12.59
N THR A 103 59.64 -62.01 -13.05
CA THR A 103 60.74 -62.28 -13.99
C THR A 103 60.15 -62.62 -15.36
N ARG A 104 60.57 -61.88 -16.39
CA ARG A 104 60.16 -62.10 -17.79
C ARG A 104 60.85 -63.34 -18.35
N VAL A 105 60.39 -63.77 -19.53
CA VAL A 105 60.94 -64.94 -20.26
C VAL A 105 62.40 -64.74 -20.66
N ASP A 106 62.84 -63.50 -20.85
CA ASP A 106 64.22 -63.12 -21.17
C ASP A 106 65.13 -63.00 -19.93
N GLY A 107 64.61 -63.29 -18.73
CA GLY A 107 65.33 -63.17 -17.47
C GLY A 107 65.34 -61.77 -16.85
N SER A 108 64.84 -60.74 -17.55
CA SER A 108 64.71 -59.39 -17.01
C SER A 108 63.64 -59.32 -15.92
N LYS A 109 63.86 -58.48 -14.92
CA LYS A 109 62.97 -58.35 -13.76
C LYS A 109 62.21 -57.03 -13.82
N TYR A 110 60.91 -57.08 -13.55
CA TYR A 110 60.06 -55.91 -13.43
C TYR A 110 59.25 -55.98 -12.13
N ALA A 111 58.82 -54.83 -11.63
CA ALA A 111 58.08 -54.73 -10.40
C ALA A 111 56.64 -54.25 -10.65
N GLU A 112 55.70 -54.81 -9.89
CA GLU A 112 54.33 -54.36 -9.79
C GLU A 112 54.06 -53.93 -8.35
N LEU A 113 53.44 -52.77 -8.18
CA LEU A 113 52.93 -52.32 -6.90
C LEU A 113 51.57 -53.01 -6.67
N VAL A 114 51.41 -53.68 -5.53
CA VAL A 114 50.17 -54.38 -5.17
C VAL A 114 49.52 -53.66 -4.02
N LEU A 115 48.26 -53.24 -4.19
CA LEU A 115 47.49 -52.61 -3.12
C LEU A 115 47.08 -53.69 -2.10
N GLU A 116 47.54 -53.60 -0.86
CA GLU A 116 47.20 -54.53 0.22
C GLU A 116 46.07 -53.99 1.12
N LYS A 117 46.08 -52.68 1.38
CA LYS A 117 45.05 -51.99 2.16
C LYS A 117 44.43 -50.91 1.30
N GLU A 118 43.10 -50.85 1.29
CA GLU A 118 42.31 -49.82 0.61
C GLU A 118 42.82 -48.41 0.96
N LEU A 119 42.77 -47.52 -0.04
CA LEU A 119 43.13 -46.12 0.11
C LEU A 119 41.88 -45.36 0.57
N ASP A 120 42.12 -44.28 1.31
CA ASP A 120 41.10 -43.35 1.78
C ASP A 120 41.71 -41.96 1.58
N ARG A 121 41.13 -41.19 0.66
CA ARG A 121 41.62 -39.87 0.27
C ARG A 121 41.36 -38.85 1.37
N GLU A 122 40.25 -38.98 2.11
CA GLU A 122 39.90 -38.17 3.27
C GLU A 122 40.91 -38.36 4.41
N GLU A 123 41.49 -39.56 4.54
CA GLU A 123 42.61 -39.84 5.45
C GLU A 123 43.94 -39.31 4.89
N GLN A 124 44.29 -39.66 3.65
CA GLN A 124 45.57 -39.29 3.04
C GLN A 124 45.49 -39.14 1.50
N ARG A 125 45.58 -37.89 1.03
CA ARG A 125 45.44 -37.51 -0.39
C ARG A 125 46.61 -37.88 -1.31
N GLU A 126 47.82 -37.96 -0.75
CA GLU A 126 49.04 -38.22 -1.50
C GLU A 126 49.94 -39.18 -0.74
N LEU A 127 50.56 -40.14 -1.45
CA LEU A 127 51.57 -41.05 -0.90
C LEU A 127 52.89 -40.91 -1.65
N ASN A 128 53.99 -40.85 -0.90
CA ASN A 128 55.35 -40.82 -1.46
C ASN A 128 56.11 -42.07 -1.00
N LEU A 129 56.41 -42.95 -1.95
CA LEU A 129 57.16 -44.19 -1.72
C LEU A 129 58.52 -44.12 -2.42
N VAL A 130 59.47 -44.95 -2.00
CA VAL A 130 60.79 -45.06 -2.63
C VAL A 130 60.98 -46.49 -3.11
N LEU A 131 61.26 -46.64 -4.41
CA LEU A 131 61.63 -47.92 -5.02
C LEU A 131 63.13 -47.97 -5.22
N THR A 132 63.77 -49.01 -4.70
CA THR A 132 65.21 -49.26 -4.81
C THR A 132 65.45 -50.47 -5.71
N ALA A 133 66.21 -50.28 -6.80
CA ALA A 133 66.74 -51.34 -7.64
C ALA A 133 68.11 -51.79 -7.10
N LEU A 134 68.34 -53.10 -7.03
CA LEU A 134 69.57 -53.70 -6.48
C LEU A 134 70.14 -54.70 -7.48
N ASP A 135 71.44 -54.58 -7.75
CA ASP A 135 72.21 -55.61 -8.44
C ASP A 135 72.60 -56.77 -7.50
N GLY A 136 73.32 -57.77 -8.03
CA GLY A 136 73.86 -58.90 -7.25
C GLY A 136 75.37 -58.89 -7.12
N GLY A 137 76.04 -57.78 -7.47
CA GLY A 137 77.49 -57.69 -7.49
C GLY A 137 78.11 -57.59 -6.09
N SER A 138 79.45 -57.62 -6.03
CA SER A 138 80.21 -57.45 -4.78
C SER A 138 81.32 -56.40 -4.96
N PRO A 139 81.16 -55.17 -4.45
CA PRO A 139 80.04 -54.67 -3.63
C PRO A 139 78.74 -54.52 -4.45
N PRO A 140 77.56 -54.60 -3.78
CA PRO A 140 76.29 -54.38 -4.45
C PRO A 140 76.07 -52.89 -4.75
N ARG A 141 75.49 -52.59 -5.90
CA ARG A 141 75.13 -51.23 -6.33
C ARG A 141 73.62 -51.11 -6.50
N SER A 142 73.14 -49.88 -6.42
CA SER A 142 71.71 -49.61 -6.30
C SER A 142 71.30 -48.25 -6.85
N ALA A 143 70.08 -48.14 -7.35
CA ALA A 143 69.44 -46.87 -7.66
C ALA A 143 68.08 -46.75 -7.01
N GLN A 144 67.65 -45.51 -6.78
CA GLN A 144 66.38 -45.19 -6.15
C GLN A 144 65.56 -44.28 -7.06
N VAL A 145 64.24 -44.50 -7.09
CA VAL A 145 63.26 -43.62 -7.71
C VAL A 145 62.11 -43.35 -6.75
N GLN A 146 61.61 -42.12 -6.73
CA GLN A 146 60.43 -41.74 -5.95
C GLN A 146 59.17 -42.10 -6.73
N ILE A 147 58.24 -42.76 -6.05
CA ILE A 147 56.87 -43.02 -6.55
C ILE A 147 55.95 -42.03 -5.83
N HIS A 148 55.32 -41.16 -6.60
CA HIS A 148 54.31 -40.24 -6.12
C HIS A 148 52.94 -40.75 -6.55
N ILE A 149 52.07 -40.98 -5.58
CA ILE A 149 50.73 -41.52 -5.78
C ILE A 149 49.74 -40.43 -5.41
N ASP A 150 49.00 -39.99 -6.41
CA ASP A 150 47.85 -39.09 -6.25
C ASP A 150 46.60 -39.94 -6.06
N VAL A 151 45.96 -39.81 -4.90
CA VAL A 151 44.71 -40.53 -4.60
C VAL A 151 43.56 -39.79 -5.25
N VAL A 152 42.92 -40.42 -6.23
CA VAL A 152 41.81 -39.83 -6.98
C VAL A 152 40.51 -40.07 -6.24
N ASP A 153 39.81 -38.97 -5.99
CA ASP A 153 38.52 -38.90 -5.31
C ASP A 153 37.45 -39.78 -5.96
N ALA A 154 36.72 -40.52 -5.14
CA ALA A 154 35.50 -41.23 -5.48
C ALA A 154 34.35 -40.69 -4.63
N ASN A 155 33.12 -40.72 -5.17
CA ASN A 155 31.95 -40.25 -4.43
C ASN A 155 31.45 -41.32 -3.44
N ASP A 156 32.21 -41.58 -2.37
CA ASP A 156 31.90 -42.61 -1.37
C ASP A 156 31.40 -42.03 -0.04
N ASN A 157 31.55 -40.73 0.18
CA ASN A 157 30.81 -40.02 1.21
C ASN A 157 29.48 -39.49 0.66
N ALA A 158 28.51 -39.35 1.55
CA ALA A 158 27.23 -38.74 1.22
C ALA A 158 27.06 -37.49 2.09
N PRO A 159 26.27 -36.50 1.65
CA PRO A 159 26.12 -35.28 2.42
C PRO A 159 25.57 -35.57 3.82
N VAL A 160 25.99 -34.80 4.82
CA VAL A 160 25.51 -34.93 6.20
C VAL A 160 25.03 -33.58 6.70
N PHE A 161 23.77 -33.52 7.17
CA PHE A 161 23.26 -32.33 7.84
C PHE A 161 23.80 -32.19 9.25
N ASN A 162 24.08 -30.95 9.68
CA ASN A 162 24.52 -30.67 11.05
C ASN A 162 23.48 -31.10 12.11
N GLN A 163 22.19 -31.11 11.76
CA GLN A 163 21.08 -31.50 12.61
C GLN A 163 20.06 -32.30 11.80
N SER A 164 19.47 -33.33 12.43
CA SER A 164 18.36 -34.08 11.82
C SER A 164 17.04 -33.30 11.84
N THR A 165 16.88 -32.35 12.79
CA THR A 165 15.70 -31.51 12.96
C THR A 165 16.10 -30.08 13.31
N TYR A 166 15.67 -29.12 12.49
CA TYR A 166 15.79 -27.70 12.76
C TYR A 166 14.46 -27.15 13.28
N LYS A 167 14.49 -26.21 14.23
CA LYS A 167 13.31 -25.50 14.71
C LYS A 167 13.42 -24.02 14.41
N ALA A 168 12.37 -23.44 13.89
CA ALA A 168 12.27 -22.01 13.62
C ALA A 168 10.87 -21.51 13.95
N SER A 169 10.76 -20.22 14.24
CA SER A 169 9.48 -19.55 14.45
C SER A 169 9.37 -18.35 13.53
N VAL A 170 8.22 -18.17 12.90
CA VAL A 170 7.94 -17.04 12.01
C VAL A 170 6.58 -16.46 12.37
N ARG A 171 6.46 -15.14 12.40
CA ARG A 171 5.14 -14.51 12.60
C ARG A 171 4.29 -14.72 11.36
N GLU A 172 2.99 -14.90 11.52
CA GLU A 172 2.08 -14.74 10.41
C GLU A 172 2.13 -13.32 9.84
N ASN A 173 1.54 -13.11 8.66
CA ASN A 173 1.56 -11.82 7.96
C ASN A 173 2.97 -11.27 7.62
N THR A 174 4.03 -12.07 7.82
CA THR A 174 5.41 -11.73 7.46
C THR A 174 5.55 -11.60 5.93
N PRO A 175 6.26 -10.57 5.42
CA PRO A 175 6.42 -10.38 3.99
C PRO A 175 7.20 -11.52 3.33
N SER A 176 6.89 -11.76 2.06
CA SER A 176 7.62 -12.72 1.23
C SER A 176 9.11 -12.35 1.13
N GLY A 177 9.95 -13.36 1.09
CA GLY A 177 11.41 -13.24 1.11
C GLY A 177 12.05 -13.25 2.50
N THR A 178 11.27 -13.19 3.58
CA THR A 178 11.81 -13.24 4.95
C THR A 178 12.51 -14.56 5.23
N LEU A 179 13.71 -14.50 5.82
CA LEU A 179 14.52 -15.66 6.19
C LEU A 179 13.90 -16.36 7.41
N VAL A 180 13.62 -17.65 7.27
CA VAL A 180 13.07 -18.50 8.34
C VAL A 180 14.17 -19.26 9.05
N ALA A 181 15.02 -19.95 8.27
CA ALA A 181 16.12 -20.74 8.79
C ALA A 181 17.23 -20.86 7.74
N ARG A 182 18.47 -21.12 8.19
CA ARG A 182 19.57 -21.53 7.33
C ARG A 182 19.94 -22.96 7.68
N ILE A 183 19.72 -23.87 6.74
CA ILE A 183 20.14 -25.27 6.86
C ILE A 183 21.53 -25.43 6.25
N SER A 184 22.33 -26.33 6.83
CA SER A 184 23.67 -26.60 6.35
C SER A 184 23.95 -28.10 6.43
N ALA A 185 24.46 -28.63 5.33
CA ALA A 185 25.09 -29.93 5.22
C ALA A 185 26.55 -29.76 4.78
N TYR A 186 27.35 -30.78 5.06
CA TYR A 186 28.73 -30.89 4.60
C TYR A 186 28.95 -32.26 3.98
N ASP A 187 29.88 -32.33 3.04
CA ASP A 187 30.34 -33.55 2.39
C ASP A 187 31.87 -33.55 2.43
N LEU A 188 32.48 -34.73 2.55
CA LEU A 188 33.92 -34.87 2.72
C LEU A 188 34.66 -35.05 1.39
N ASP A 189 33.95 -35.41 0.32
CA ASP A 189 34.50 -35.64 -1.01
C ASP A 189 35.00 -34.33 -1.66
N ASP A 190 35.88 -34.42 -2.65
CA ASP A 190 36.43 -33.26 -3.38
C ASP A 190 35.55 -32.78 -4.53
N GLY A 191 35.65 -31.47 -4.81
CA GLY A 191 35.07 -30.87 -6.02
C GLY A 191 33.58 -31.19 -6.21
N PRO A 192 33.15 -31.69 -7.38
CA PRO A 192 31.73 -31.96 -7.65
C PRO A 192 31.13 -33.06 -6.76
N ASN A 193 31.95 -33.98 -6.26
CA ASN A 193 31.48 -35.04 -5.36
C ASN A 193 31.18 -34.46 -3.96
N GLY A 194 31.87 -33.40 -3.54
CA GLY A 194 31.56 -32.67 -2.31
C GLY A 194 30.55 -31.50 -2.45
N ASP A 195 30.21 -31.12 -3.68
CA ASP A 195 29.36 -29.96 -3.96
C ASP A 195 27.87 -30.23 -3.69
N ILE A 196 27.33 -29.64 -2.63
CA ILE A 196 25.95 -29.89 -2.19
C ILE A 196 24.91 -29.00 -2.88
N VAL A 197 23.79 -29.61 -3.27
CA VAL A 197 22.57 -28.95 -3.74
C VAL A 197 21.39 -29.28 -2.83
N TYR A 198 20.74 -28.24 -2.30
CA TYR A 198 19.57 -28.36 -1.44
C TYR A 198 18.27 -28.36 -2.24
N SER A 199 17.30 -29.19 -1.83
CA SER A 199 15.97 -29.23 -2.43
C SER A 199 14.89 -29.72 -1.44
N PHE A 200 13.63 -29.49 -1.77
CA PHE A 200 12.52 -30.07 -1.02
C PHE A 200 12.42 -31.58 -1.31
N SER A 201 12.36 -32.39 -0.25
CA SER A 201 12.09 -33.82 -0.35
C SER A 201 10.68 -34.08 -0.89
N SER A 202 10.48 -35.22 -1.55
CA SER A 202 9.17 -35.71 -2.01
C SER A 202 8.12 -35.77 -0.89
N HIS A 203 8.54 -35.92 0.36
CA HIS A 203 7.65 -35.93 1.53
C HIS A 203 7.08 -34.55 1.91
N THR A 204 7.64 -33.45 1.41
CA THR A 204 7.11 -32.11 1.66
C THR A 204 5.83 -31.87 0.85
N PRO A 205 4.68 -31.59 1.50
CA PRO A 205 3.40 -31.36 0.81
C PRO A 205 3.47 -30.21 -0.20
N ALA A 206 2.70 -30.30 -1.29
CA ALA A 206 2.69 -29.30 -2.35
C ALA A 206 2.36 -27.89 -1.83
N LYS A 207 1.34 -27.77 -0.96
CA LYS A 207 0.94 -26.51 -0.33
C LYS A 207 2.11 -25.84 0.42
N VAL A 208 2.93 -26.61 1.11
CA VAL A 208 4.11 -26.08 1.84
C VAL A 208 5.18 -25.56 0.88
N ARG A 209 5.35 -26.16 -0.30
CA ARG A 209 6.28 -25.69 -1.35
C ARG A 209 5.80 -24.40 -2.04
N GLU A 210 4.53 -24.05 -1.90
CA GLU A 210 3.98 -22.77 -2.34
C GLU A 210 4.22 -21.67 -1.30
N LEU A 211 4.21 -22.05 -0.01
CA LEU A 211 4.41 -21.15 1.12
C LEU A 211 5.88 -20.86 1.44
N PHE A 212 6.80 -21.79 1.16
CA PHE A 212 8.23 -21.64 1.44
C PHE A 212 9.08 -21.82 0.19
N ALA A 213 10.19 -21.09 0.12
CA ALA A 213 11.24 -21.22 -0.88
C ALA A 213 12.54 -21.65 -0.22
N LEU A 214 13.27 -22.57 -0.86
CA LEU A 214 14.59 -22.99 -0.43
C LEU A 214 15.59 -22.61 -1.51
N ASP A 215 16.63 -21.90 -1.13
CA ASP A 215 17.75 -21.62 -2.02
C ASP A 215 18.64 -22.86 -2.15
N SER A 216 18.88 -23.30 -3.39
CA SER A 216 19.54 -24.58 -3.67
C SER A 216 21.04 -24.58 -3.41
N ALA A 217 21.69 -23.42 -3.31
CA ALA A 217 23.13 -23.29 -3.10
C ALA A 217 23.48 -22.93 -1.65
N THR A 218 22.70 -22.04 -1.03
CA THR A 218 22.99 -21.49 0.30
C THR A 218 22.27 -22.21 1.44
N GLY A 219 21.23 -22.98 1.14
CA GLY A 219 20.40 -23.63 2.16
C GLY A 219 19.52 -22.65 2.95
N GLU A 220 19.27 -21.45 2.43
CA GLU A 220 18.36 -20.50 3.05
C GLU A 220 16.90 -20.83 2.76
N LEU A 221 16.14 -21.11 3.82
CA LEU A 221 14.70 -21.30 3.78
C LEU A 221 14.00 -19.96 4.03
N ARG A 222 13.19 -19.51 3.08
CA ARG A 222 12.51 -18.21 3.10
C ARG A 222 11.00 -18.35 2.91
N VAL A 223 10.25 -17.40 3.43
CA VAL A 223 8.81 -17.28 3.18
C VAL A 223 8.57 -16.90 1.71
N LYS A 224 7.61 -17.54 1.07
CA LYS A 224 7.20 -17.29 -0.33
C LYS A 224 5.74 -16.88 -0.43
N GLY A 225 4.85 -17.57 0.30
CA GLY A 225 3.41 -17.28 0.36
C GLY A 225 3.02 -16.54 1.63
N GLN A 226 1.73 -16.32 1.81
CA GLN A 226 1.17 -15.77 3.05
C GLN A 226 0.99 -16.89 4.08
N LEU A 227 1.50 -16.67 5.28
CA LEU A 227 1.32 -17.56 6.42
C LEU A 227 0.17 -17.01 7.26
N ASP A 228 -0.72 -17.90 7.65
CA ASP A 228 -1.94 -17.65 8.42
C ASP A 228 -1.94 -18.66 9.58
N TYR A 229 -1.98 -18.16 10.81
CA TYR A 229 -1.90 -18.93 12.04
C TYR A 229 -3.21 -19.68 12.31
N GLU A 230 -4.37 -19.07 12.02
CA GLU A 230 -5.70 -19.64 12.13
C GLU A 230 -5.86 -20.85 11.20
N GLU A 231 -5.21 -20.83 10.04
CA GLU A 231 -5.18 -21.97 9.12
C GLU A 231 -4.22 -23.09 9.56
N ALA A 232 -2.96 -22.76 9.87
CA ALA A 232 -1.97 -23.75 10.28
C ALA A 232 -0.87 -23.20 11.18
N LYS A 233 -0.86 -23.69 12.43
CA LYS A 233 0.07 -23.28 13.49
C LYS A 233 1.49 -23.84 13.36
N LEU A 234 1.67 -24.90 12.58
CA LEU A 234 2.91 -25.67 12.50
C LEU A 234 3.11 -26.27 11.12
N TYR A 235 4.27 -26.00 10.52
CA TYR A 235 4.68 -26.60 9.26
C TYR A 235 5.86 -27.55 9.45
N GLU A 236 5.70 -28.78 8.96
CA GLU A 236 6.79 -29.76 8.84
C GLU A 236 7.32 -29.76 7.41
N ILE A 237 8.59 -29.39 7.26
CA ILE A 237 9.24 -29.24 5.95
C ILE A 237 10.37 -30.27 5.85
N TYR A 238 10.24 -31.22 4.93
CA TYR A 238 11.24 -32.26 4.68
C TYR A 238 12.19 -31.79 3.58
N LEU A 239 13.48 -31.67 3.92
CA LEU A 239 14.53 -31.20 3.03
C LEU A 239 15.48 -32.34 2.67
N GLN A 240 16.12 -32.21 1.52
CA GLN A 240 17.17 -33.12 1.09
C GLN A 240 18.38 -32.33 0.59
N ALA A 241 19.57 -32.84 0.89
CA ALA A 241 20.85 -32.39 0.34
C ALA A 241 21.37 -33.50 -0.56
N LYS A 242 21.89 -33.14 -1.73
CA LYS A 242 22.38 -34.07 -2.73
C LYS A 242 23.68 -33.53 -3.31
N ASP A 243 24.71 -34.35 -3.36
CA ASP A 243 25.97 -33.99 -4.04
C ASP A 243 25.80 -33.97 -5.58
N LYS A 244 26.86 -33.61 -6.31
CA LYS A 244 26.88 -33.65 -7.78
C LYS A 244 27.69 -34.83 -8.32
N GLY A 245 27.89 -35.87 -7.51
CA GLY A 245 28.56 -37.09 -7.92
C GLY A 245 27.84 -37.80 -9.06
N ALA A 246 28.56 -38.65 -9.79
CA ALA A 246 28.00 -39.45 -10.87
C ALA A 246 26.90 -40.42 -10.37
N VAL A 247 27.11 -41.00 -9.18
CA VAL A 247 26.10 -41.71 -8.40
C VAL A 247 25.88 -40.90 -7.13
N PRO A 248 24.91 -39.97 -7.13
CA PRO A 248 24.89 -38.95 -6.11
C PRO A 248 24.30 -39.45 -4.78
N GLY A 249 25.00 -39.14 -3.70
CA GLY A 249 24.59 -39.33 -2.31
C GLY A 249 23.47 -38.38 -1.91
N VAL A 250 22.60 -38.84 -1.00
CA VAL A 250 21.42 -38.07 -0.56
C VAL A 250 21.30 -38.11 0.96
N ALA A 251 21.10 -36.94 1.55
CA ALA A 251 20.82 -36.75 2.96
C ALA A 251 19.41 -36.18 3.14
N HIS A 252 18.81 -36.44 4.30
CA HIS A 252 17.49 -35.89 4.66
C HIS A 252 17.53 -35.21 6.02
N CYS A 253 16.80 -34.11 6.15
CA CYS A 253 16.48 -33.49 7.44
C CYS A 253 15.05 -32.94 7.44
N LYS A 254 14.57 -32.53 8.62
CA LYS A 254 13.28 -31.85 8.75
C LYS A 254 13.42 -30.49 9.41
N VAL A 255 12.64 -29.52 8.97
CA VAL A 255 12.51 -28.20 9.59
C VAL A 255 11.09 -28.07 10.13
N LEU A 256 10.99 -27.77 11.42
CA LEU A 256 9.73 -27.50 12.11
C LEU A 256 9.57 -25.99 12.23
N VAL A 257 8.60 -25.42 11.53
CA VAL A 257 8.32 -23.99 11.53
C VAL A 257 7.04 -23.73 12.33
N GLU A 258 7.19 -23.12 13.49
CA GLU A 258 6.08 -22.66 14.34
C GLU A 258 5.62 -21.28 13.84
N VAL A 259 4.33 -21.15 13.53
CA VAL A 259 3.73 -19.85 13.20
C VAL A 259 3.37 -19.16 14.50
N VAL A 260 3.76 -17.89 14.62
CA VAL A 260 3.45 -17.06 15.78
C VAL A 260 2.28 -16.15 15.43
N ASP A 261 1.22 -16.28 16.23
CA ASP A 261 -0.02 -15.51 16.21
C ASP A 261 0.23 -13.99 16.30
N VAL A 262 -0.48 -13.23 15.47
CA VAL A 262 -0.57 -11.78 15.46
C VAL A 262 -2.05 -11.40 15.53
N ASN A 263 -2.41 -10.45 16.42
CA ASN A 263 -3.78 -9.97 16.55
C ASN A 263 -4.27 -9.29 15.26
N ASP A 264 -4.92 -10.04 14.39
CA ASP A 264 -5.46 -9.58 13.11
C ASP A 264 -6.92 -9.97 12.89
N ASN A 265 -7.52 -10.76 13.78
CA ASN A 265 -8.95 -11.01 13.81
C ASN A 265 -9.63 -10.14 14.87
N ALA A 266 -10.69 -9.45 14.46
CA ALA A 266 -11.52 -8.69 15.41
C ALA A 266 -12.59 -9.60 16.04
N PRO A 267 -13.01 -9.35 17.29
CA PRO A 267 -14.03 -10.15 17.94
C PRO A 267 -15.39 -9.99 17.26
N GLU A 268 -15.99 -11.10 16.86
CA GLU A 268 -17.31 -11.17 16.23
C GLU A 268 -18.39 -11.48 17.27
N VAL A 269 -19.42 -10.62 17.34
CA VAL A 269 -20.58 -10.81 18.23
C VAL A 269 -21.75 -11.34 17.42
N THR A 270 -22.19 -12.56 17.73
CA THR A 270 -23.36 -13.20 17.13
C THR A 270 -24.50 -13.28 18.14
N VAL A 271 -25.68 -12.80 17.73
CA VAL A 271 -26.87 -12.84 18.56
C VAL A 271 -27.54 -14.20 18.39
N THR A 272 -27.46 -15.05 19.41
CA THR A 272 -27.97 -16.43 19.35
C THR A 272 -29.48 -16.50 19.57
N SER A 273 -30.02 -15.61 20.41
CA SER A 273 -31.46 -15.46 20.58
C SER A 273 -31.81 -14.09 21.14
N VAL A 274 -32.86 -13.46 20.61
CA VAL A 274 -33.44 -12.23 21.17
C VAL A 274 -34.90 -12.51 21.53
N TYR A 275 -35.27 -12.20 22.75
CA TYR A 275 -36.66 -12.13 23.20
C TYR A 275 -37.14 -10.68 23.07
N SER A 276 -37.89 -10.38 22.01
CA SER A 276 -38.46 -9.05 21.75
C SER A 276 -39.86 -9.20 21.15
N PRO A 277 -40.89 -8.47 21.62
CA PRO A 277 -40.84 -7.39 22.64
C PRO A 277 -40.78 -7.91 24.10
N VAL A 278 -40.17 -7.12 24.99
CA VAL A 278 -40.12 -7.40 26.45
C VAL A 278 -41.27 -6.65 27.15
N PRO A 279 -42.14 -7.33 27.92
CA PRO A 279 -43.19 -6.68 28.71
C PRO A 279 -42.61 -5.72 29.78
N GLU A 280 -43.28 -4.59 30.00
CA GLU A 280 -42.86 -3.59 31.01
C GLU A 280 -42.92 -4.11 32.45
N ASP A 281 -43.73 -5.13 32.72
CA ASP A 281 -43.89 -5.79 34.02
C ASP A 281 -42.92 -6.96 34.23
N ALA A 282 -41.95 -7.15 33.33
CA ALA A 282 -40.93 -8.20 33.44
C ALA A 282 -40.15 -8.08 34.76
N ALA A 283 -40.09 -9.19 35.51
CA ALA A 283 -39.38 -9.23 36.78
C ALA A 283 -37.86 -9.05 36.59
N PRO A 284 -37.15 -8.47 37.57
CA PRO A 284 -35.71 -8.37 37.51
C PRO A 284 -35.01 -9.72 37.33
N GLY A 285 -34.00 -9.76 36.45
CA GLY A 285 -33.29 -11.00 36.08
C GLY A 285 -33.90 -11.76 34.89
N THR A 286 -34.93 -11.21 34.24
CA THR A 286 -35.45 -11.75 32.97
C THR A 286 -34.36 -11.71 31.88
N VAL A 287 -34.10 -12.85 31.26
CA VAL A 287 -33.12 -12.97 30.16
C VAL A 287 -33.73 -12.44 28.87
N VAL A 288 -33.15 -11.37 28.32
CA VAL A 288 -33.66 -10.69 27.11
C VAL A 288 -32.96 -11.17 25.84
N ALA A 289 -31.66 -11.43 25.91
CA ALA A 289 -30.89 -11.89 24.76
C ALA A 289 -29.76 -12.84 25.19
N LEU A 290 -29.38 -13.71 24.26
CA LEU A 290 -28.17 -14.52 24.34
C LEU A 290 -27.22 -14.05 23.24
N LEU A 291 -25.99 -13.74 23.63
CA LEU A 291 -24.92 -13.28 22.76
C LEU A 291 -23.79 -14.31 22.83
N SER A 292 -23.20 -14.61 21.68
CA SER A 292 -21.98 -15.42 21.56
C SER A 292 -20.91 -14.55 20.93
N VAL A 293 -19.77 -14.43 21.59
CA VAL A 293 -18.63 -13.64 21.09
C VAL A 293 -17.50 -14.59 20.75
N THR A 294 -16.97 -14.47 19.54
CA THR A 294 -15.90 -15.32 19.02
C THR A 294 -14.80 -14.45 18.45
N ASP A 295 -13.58 -14.67 18.92
CA ASP A 295 -12.36 -14.13 18.35
C ASP A 295 -11.53 -15.32 17.84
N LEU A 296 -10.99 -15.23 16.63
CA LEU A 296 -10.26 -16.33 16.00
C LEU A 296 -8.80 -16.38 16.45
N ASP A 297 -8.27 -15.26 16.95
CA ASP A 297 -6.91 -15.20 17.47
C ASP A 297 -6.78 -16.09 18.72
N SER A 298 -5.55 -16.45 19.07
CA SER A 298 -5.25 -17.29 20.24
C SER A 298 -4.60 -16.50 21.39
N HIS A 299 -4.51 -17.15 22.55
CA HIS A 299 -3.92 -16.59 23.77
C HIS A 299 -4.54 -15.25 24.20
N ASP A 300 -3.70 -14.24 24.46
CA ASP A 300 -4.14 -12.93 24.91
C ASP A 300 -4.83 -12.14 23.79
N ASN A 301 -4.53 -12.45 22.52
CA ASN A 301 -5.13 -11.78 21.37
C ASN A 301 -6.61 -12.13 21.24
N GLY A 302 -6.97 -13.40 21.46
CA GLY A 302 -8.37 -13.87 21.44
C GLY A 302 -9.17 -13.62 22.73
N LEU A 303 -8.63 -12.90 23.71
CA LEU A 303 -9.31 -12.64 24.98
C LEU A 303 -10.25 -11.43 24.86
N VAL A 304 -11.56 -11.68 24.87
CA VAL A 304 -12.57 -10.64 24.68
C VAL A 304 -13.20 -10.19 26.00
N ASN A 305 -13.26 -8.87 26.21
CA ASN A 305 -13.97 -8.24 27.32
C ASN A 305 -15.23 -7.52 26.82
N CYS A 306 -16.41 -7.98 27.26
CA CYS A 306 -17.68 -7.38 26.89
C CYS A 306 -18.17 -6.41 27.98
N PHE A 307 -18.63 -5.23 27.57
CA PHE A 307 -19.30 -4.27 28.45
C PHE A 307 -20.55 -3.73 27.75
N ILE A 308 -21.58 -3.41 28.54
CA ILE A 308 -22.79 -2.75 28.04
C ILE A 308 -22.66 -1.28 28.39
N SER A 309 -22.63 -0.42 27.38
CA SER A 309 -22.74 1.02 27.59
C SER A 309 -24.16 1.32 28.09
N PRO A 310 -24.34 2.17 29.11
CA PRO A 310 -25.67 2.55 29.60
C PRO A 310 -26.49 3.30 28.53
N ASP A 311 -25.83 3.83 27.50
CA ASP A 311 -26.44 4.56 26.40
C ASP A 311 -25.61 4.41 25.11
N VAL A 312 -26.26 4.34 23.96
CA VAL A 312 -25.64 4.23 22.62
C VAL A 312 -26.14 5.42 21.80
N ASN A 313 -25.24 6.10 21.09
CA ASN A 313 -25.58 7.27 20.27
C ASN A 313 -26.36 6.87 19.00
N ASP A 314 -27.63 6.49 19.16
CA ASP A 314 -28.48 5.97 18.09
C ASP A 314 -29.61 6.93 17.69
N ASN A 315 -29.78 8.04 18.41
CA ASN A 315 -30.71 9.11 18.04
C ASN A 315 -29.93 10.35 17.58
N ALA A 316 -30.30 10.90 16.42
CA ALA A 316 -29.74 12.17 15.97
C ALA A 316 -30.46 13.35 16.65
N PRO A 317 -29.78 14.49 16.87
CA PRO A 317 -30.41 15.71 17.39
C PRO A 317 -31.63 16.11 16.57
N LYS A 318 -32.78 16.34 17.22
CA LYS A 318 -34.00 16.80 16.56
C LYS A 318 -34.20 18.30 16.77
N ALA A 319 -34.16 19.07 15.69
CA ALA A 319 -34.45 20.50 15.75
C ALA A 319 -35.92 20.77 16.08
N SER A 320 -36.19 21.88 16.78
CA SER A 320 -37.56 22.31 17.08
C SER A 320 -38.35 22.74 15.84
N GLN A 321 -37.65 23.22 14.80
CA GLN A 321 -38.19 23.65 13.51
C GLN A 321 -37.21 23.29 12.40
N ASP A 322 -37.73 23.00 11.20
CA ASP A 322 -36.92 22.64 10.02
C ASP A 322 -36.29 23.86 9.35
N SER A 323 -36.94 25.04 9.48
CA SER A 323 -36.47 26.31 8.93
C SER A 323 -36.85 27.50 9.82
N TYR A 324 -36.03 28.55 9.81
CA TYR A 324 -36.28 29.81 10.51
C TYR A 324 -36.18 31.00 9.55
N ASP A 325 -37.21 31.86 9.57
CA ASP A 325 -37.21 33.14 8.88
C ASP A 325 -37.09 34.28 9.90
N VAL A 326 -36.09 35.13 9.74
CA VAL A 326 -35.75 36.20 10.69
C VAL A 326 -35.73 37.53 9.95
N TYR A 327 -36.41 38.54 10.49
CA TYR A 327 -36.41 39.90 9.94
C TYR A 327 -35.53 40.80 10.81
N VAL A 328 -34.53 41.43 10.21
CA VAL A 328 -33.59 42.32 10.89
C VAL A 328 -33.67 43.70 10.24
N LEU A 329 -33.83 44.73 11.06
CA LEU A 329 -33.73 46.12 10.60
C LEU A 329 -32.32 46.42 10.13
N GLU A 330 -32.18 47.09 9.00
CA GLU A 330 -30.88 47.61 8.57
C GLU A 330 -30.35 48.69 9.53
N ASN A 331 -29.09 49.09 9.33
CA ASN A 331 -28.40 50.04 10.21
C ASN A 331 -28.39 49.58 11.69
N ASN A 332 -28.49 48.27 11.92
CA ASN A 332 -28.50 47.68 13.25
C ASN A 332 -27.15 47.86 13.96
N MET A 333 -27.18 47.88 15.30
CA MET A 333 -25.96 47.82 16.09
C MET A 333 -25.26 46.46 15.87
N PRO A 334 -23.92 46.46 15.65
CA PRO A 334 -23.11 45.24 15.64
C PRO A 334 -23.18 44.47 16.97
N GLY A 335 -23.20 43.13 16.89
CA GLY A 335 -23.13 42.21 18.03
C GLY A 335 -24.47 41.82 18.65
N ILE A 336 -25.60 42.07 17.98
CA ILE A 336 -26.94 41.78 18.51
C ILE A 336 -27.33 40.30 18.29
N PRO A 337 -28.06 39.66 19.22
CA PRO A 337 -28.65 38.35 18.99
C PRO A 337 -29.90 38.47 18.11
N ILE A 338 -29.99 37.68 17.05
CA ILE A 338 -31.09 37.73 16.06
C ILE A 338 -31.99 36.48 16.06
N LEU A 339 -31.46 35.32 16.47
CA LEU A 339 -32.20 34.06 16.49
C LEU A 339 -31.65 33.13 17.57
N ASN A 340 -32.52 32.27 18.13
CA ASN A 340 -32.10 31.18 19.01
C ASN A 340 -32.53 29.83 18.42
N VAL A 341 -31.57 29.07 17.89
CA VAL A 341 -31.81 27.74 17.32
C VAL A 341 -31.83 26.71 18.45
N SER A 342 -32.94 26.00 18.60
CA SER A 342 -33.08 24.95 19.62
C SER A 342 -33.28 23.58 18.99
N ALA A 343 -32.68 22.58 19.64
CA ALA A 343 -32.82 21.17 19.31
C ALA A 343 -32.81 20.32 20.59
N THR A 344 -33.29 19.08 20.47
CA THR A 344 -33.34 18.10 21.55
C THR A 344 -32.79 16.77 21.07
N ASP A 345 -32.01 16.11 21.91
CA ASP A 345 -31.49 14.77 21.66
C ASP A 345 -32.06 13.80 22.72
N PRO A 346 -32.69 12.67 22.32
CA PRO A 346 -33.18 11.65 23.24
C PRO A 346 -32.09 10.90 24.02
N ASP A 347 -30.84 10.94 23.59
CA ASP A 347 -29.73 10.19 24.21
C ASP A 347 -29.33 10.77 25.58
N VAL A 348 -28.31 10.21 26.25
CA VAL A 348 -27.92 10.61 27.62
C VAL A 348 -26.47 11.07 27.71
N GLY A 349 -26.25 12.11 28.52
CA GLY A 349 -24.91 12.58 28.85
C GLY A 349 -24.20 13.18 27.64
N ARG A 350 -23.09 12.56 27.21
CA ARG A 350 -22.29 13.07 26.08
C ARG A 350 -22.97 12.83 24.73
N ASN A 351 -23.72 11.74 24.59
CA ASN A 351 -24.48 11.41 23.37
C ASN A 351 -25.63 12.40 23.12
N ALA A 352 -26.15 13.08 24.16
CA ALA A 352 -27.11 14.17 23.98
C ALA A 352 -26.52 15.58 24.11
N HIS A 353 -25.20 15.71 24.23
CA HIS A 353 -24.58 17.02 24.38
C HIS A 353 -24.48 17.74 23.03
N LEU A 354 -25.38 18.69 22.82
CA LEU A 354 -25.50 19.41 21.56
C LEU A 354 -24.40 20.45 21.36
N SER A 355 -23.97 20.60 20.11
CA SER A 355 -23.14 21.71 19.66
C SER A 355 -23.63 22.27 18.34
N TYR A 356 -23.64 23.60 18.24
CA TYR A 356 -24.18 24.33 17.10
C TYR A 356 -23.05 24.92 16.25
N THR A 357 -23.11 24.72 14.94
CA THR A 357 -22.14 25.24 13.99
C THR A 357 -22.83 25.83 12.78
N LEU A 358 -22.26 26.91 12.25
CA LEU A 358 -22.73 27.49 10.99
C LEU A 358 -22.02 26.77 9.84
N LEU A 359 -22.77 26.03 9.02
CA LEU A 359 -22.25 25.43 7.80
C LEU A 359 -22.13 26.53 6.74
N GLN A 360 -20.91 26.97 6.49
CA GLN A 360 -20.60 27.94 5.46
C GLN A 360 -20.89 27.36 4.06
N GLY A 361 -22.04 27.73 3.50
CA GLY A 361 -22.26 27.73 2.05
C GLY A 361 -21.74 29.06 1.51
N ASP A 362 -20.60 29.02 0.83
CA ASP A 362 -19.80 30.17 0.36
C ASP A 362 -19.14 31.03 1.46
N THR A 363 -17.82 31.22 1.30
CA THR A 363 -16.87 31.85 2.23
C THR A 363 -17.07 33.35 2.46
N THR A 364 -18.22 33.93 2.13
CA THR A 364 -18.44 35.37 2.12
C THR A 364 -19.04 35.92 3.41
N PHE A 365 -19.83 35.15 4.17
CA PHE A 365 -20.64 35.70 5.28
C PHE A 365 -20.12 35.44 6.69
N GLY A 366 -18.94 34.83 6.85
CA GLY A 366 -18.37 34.50 8.17
C GLY A 366 -17.99 35.69 9.05
N HIS A 367 -17.94 36.89 8.47
CA HIS A 367 -17.73 38.15 9.20
C HIS A 367 -19.04 38.81 9.65
N LEU A 368 -20.18 38.42 9.06
CA LEU A 368 -21.50 38.97 9.35
C LEU A 368 -22.18 38.19 10.47
N PHE A 369 -22.12 36.86 10.46
CA PHE A 369 -22.88 36.02 11.40
C PHE A 369 -21.97 35.13 12.24
N SER A 370 -22.34 34.94 13.50
CA SER A 370 -21.69 34.00 14.41
C SER A 370 -22.72 33.27 15.25
N ILE A 371 -22.53 31.97 15.49
CA ILE A 371 -23.41 31.19 16.36
C ILE A 371 -22.65 30.74 17.61
N ASN A 372 -23.29 30.87 18.77
CA ASN A 372 -22.75 30.34 20.00
C ASN A 372 -22.92 28.82 20.03
N ARG A 373 -21.78 28.13 20.14
CA ARG A 373 -21.69 26.68 20.03
C ARG A 373 -22.46 25.91 21.12
N GLU A 374 -22.66 26.50 22.29
CA GLU A 374 -23.29 25.81 23.43
C GLU A 374 -24.79 26.05 23.52
N ASN A 375 -25.26 27.26 23.20
CA ASN A 375 -26.66 27.63 23.41
C ASN A 375 -27.47 27.87 22.13
N GLY A 376 -26.84 27.82 20.95
CA GLY A 376 -27.53 27.95 19.66
C GLY A 376 -27.98 29.38 19.29
N THR A 377 -27.54 30.40 20.03
CA THR A 377 -27.88 31.81 19.72
C THR A 377 -27.04 32.32 18.55
N LEU A 378 -27.73 32.80 17.50
CA LEU A 378 -27.15 33.43 16.33
C LEU A 378 -27.02 34.95 16.56
N TYR A 379 -25.80 35.46 16.37
CA TYR A 379 -25.42 36.85 16.51
C TYR A 379 -25.08 37.45 15.14
N LEU A 380 -25.50 38.69 14.97
CA LEU A 380 -25.14 39.54 13.84
C LEU A 380 -23.98 40.45 14.27
N LEU A 381 -22.80 40.26 13.68
CA LEU A 381 -21.53 40.89 14.05
C LEU A 381 -21.29 42.27 13.42
N THR A 382 -22.06 42.62 12.39
CA THR A 382 -21.93 43.87 11.63
C THR A 382 -23.31 44.49 11.40
N SER A 383 -23.35 45.77 11.04
CA SER A 383 -24.58 46.37 10.51
C SER A 383 -24.87 45.81 9.12
N LEU A 384 -26.15 45.60 8.81
CA LEU A 384 -26.63 45.27 7.48
C LEU A 384 -27.18 46.52 6.80
N ASP A 385 -27.17 46.49 5.47
CA ASP A 385 -27.61 47.55 4.56
C ASP A 385 -28.55 46.88 3.54
N HIS A 386 -29.79 47.35 3.46
CA HIS A 386 -30.83 46.80 2.60
C HIS A 386 -30.49 46.99 1.12
N GLU A 387 -29.85 48.11 0.76
CA GLU A 387 -29.49 48.46 -0.61
C GLU A 387 -28.35 47.59 -1.16
N ASP A 388 -27.52 47.03 -0.28
CA ASP A 388 -26.46 46.07 -0.65
C ASP A 388 -27.00 44.64 -0.75
N GLN A 389 -27.66 44.12 0.30
CA GLN A 389 -28.17 42.75 0.31
C GLN A 389 -29.42 42.55 1.17
N VAL A 390 -30.52 42.18 0.50
CA VAL A 390 -31.86 42.03 1.11
C VAL A 390 -32.11 40.69 1.81
N GLU A 391 -31.37 39.62 1.48
CA GLU A 391 -31.56 38.28 2.03
C GLU A 391 -30.23 37.53 2.19
N PHE A 392 -30.08 36.87 3.34
CA PHE A 392 -29.00 35.94 3.65
C PHE A 392 -29.57 34.56 3.97
N SER A 393 -29.14 33.53 3.23
CA SER A 393 -29.52 32.14 3.51
C SER A 393 -28.31 31.35 4.02
N MET A 394 -28.50 30.63 5.12
CA MET A 394 -27.44 29.85 5.76
C MET A 394 -27.98 28.54 6.36
N MET A 395 -27.10 27.57 6.58
CA MET A 395 -27.45 26.32 7.27
C MET A 395 -26.76 26.25 8.62
N VAL A 396 -27.53 25.98 9.67
CA VAL A 396 -27.02 25.69 11.00
C VAL A 396 -27.04 24.18 11.19
N GLN A 397 -25.89 23.60 11.51
CA GLN A 397 -25.77 22.21 11.90
C GLN A 397 -25.81 22.09 13.41
N VAL A 398 -26.65 21.19 13.90
CA VAL A 398 -26.69 20.77 15.29
C VAL A 398 -26.13 19.36 15.36
N GLN A 399 -25.06 19.17 16.12
CA GLN A 399 -24.32 17.92 16.22
C GLN A 399 -24.24 17.48 17.68
N ASP A 400 -24.45 16.20 17.94
CA ASP A 400 -24.26 15.61 19.26
C ASP A 400 -22.76 15.43 19.62
N GLY A 401 -22.48 14.99 20.85
CA GLY A 401 -21.13 14.72 21.34
C GLY A 401 -20.70 13.26 21.24
N GLY A 402 -21.51 12.39 20.63
CA GLY A 402 -21.36 10.94 20.59
C GLY A 402 -20.31 10.44 19.60
N PHE A 403 -20.14 9.12 19.53
CA PHE A 403 -19.25 8.46 18.56
C PHE A 403 -19.93 7.24 17.92
N PRO A 404 -20.14 7.22 16.59
CA PRO A 404 -19.94 8.33 15.65
C PRO A 404 -20.92 9.49 15.94
N PRO A 405 -20.54 10.75 15.68
CA PRO A 405 -21.43 11.87 15.96
C PRO A 405 -22.55 11.97 14.93
N LEU A 406 -23.79 12.16 15.38
CA LEU A 406 -24.95 12.39 14.52
C LEU A 406 -25.27 13.88 14.50
N ALA A 407 -25.84 14.34 13.39
CA ALA A 407 -26.12 15.75 13.17
C ALA A 407 -27.37 15.98 12.32
N THR A 408 -28.02 17.11 12.58
CA THR A 408 -29.19 17.61 11.84
C THR A 408 -28.93 19.02 11.36
N ASN A 409 -29.30 19.30 10.12
CA ASN A 409 -29.14 20.62 9.51
C ASN A 409 -30.46 21.36 9.49
N VAL A 410 -30.42 22.66 9.79
CA VAL A 410 -31.57 23.57 9.84
C VAL A 410 -31.29 24.75 8.92
N SER A 411 -32.24 25.11 8.06
CA SER A 411 -32.10 26.28 7.18
C SER A 411 -32.53 27.57 7.89
N VAL A 412 -31.73 28.63 7.79
CA VAL A 412 -32.04 29.95 8.34
C VAL A 412 -31.96 31.00 7.23
N SER A 413 -33.06 31.71 7.01
CA SER A 413 -33.14 32.86 6.10
C SER A 413 -33.30 34.15 6.91
N VAL A 414 -32.38 35.09 6.71
CA VAL A 414 -32.38 36.41 7.34
C VAL A 414 -32.74 37.45 6.28
N PHE A 415 -33.84 38.15 6.49
CA PHE A 415 -34.35 39.22 5.64
C PHE A 415 -34.03 40.57 6.25
N VAL A 416 -33.41 41.44 5.47
CA VAL A 416 -33.12 42.82 5.88
C VAL A 416 -34.32 43.69 5.58
N THR A 417 -34.89 44.35 6.59
CA THR A 417 -36.00 45.28 6.41
C THR A 417 -35.49 46.70 6.22
N ASP A 418 -35.91 47.30 5.12
CA ASP A 418 -35.68 48.66 4.66
C ASP A 418 -36.15 49.73 5.66
N LEU A 419 -35.33 50.76 5.84
CA LEU A 419 -35.55 51.99 6.58
C LEU A 419 -35.39 53.17 5.61
N ASN A 420 -36.15 54.24 5.84
CA ASN A 420 -36.07 55.42 4.98
C ASN A 420 -34.85 56.28 5.34
N ASP A 421 -33.65 55.86 4.91
CA ASP A 421 -32.39 56.56 5.18
C ASP A 421 -31.75 57.18 3.93
N ASN A 422 -32.23 56.83 2.72
CA ASN A 422 -31.87 57.52 1.50
C ASN A 422 -32.93 58.57 1.12
N ALA A 423 -32.46 59.73 0.66
CA ALA A 423 -33.33 60.79 0.16
C ALA A 423 -33.44 60.73 -1.37
N PRO A 424 -34.57 61.15 -1.97
CA PRO A 424 -34.74 61.10 -3.42
C PRO A 424 -33.64 61.89 -4.15
N VAL A 425 -32.98 61.28 -5.12
CA VAL A 425 -31.91 61.88 -5.93
C VAL A 425 -32.43 62.29 -7.30
N VAL A 426 -32.25 63.56 -7.66
CA VAL A 426 -32.66 64.10 -8.97
C VAL A 426 -31.68 63.69 -10.05
N LEU A 427 -32.14 62.91 -11.02
CA LEU A 427 -31.37 62.53 -12.21
C LEU A 427 -31.48 63.57 -13.33
N TYR A 428 -32.65 64.20 -13.46
CA TYR A 428 -32.93 65.18 -14.49
C TYR A 428 -33.89 66.28 -13.99
N PRO A 429 -33.59 67.58 -14.23
CA PRO A 429 -32.38 68.09 -14.87
C PRO A 429 -31.13 67.90 -13.99
N HIS A 430 -29.97 67.68 -14.61
CA HIS A 430 -28.75 67.27 -13.91
C HIS A 430 -28.20 68.43 -13.05
N PRO A 431 -28.01 68.26 -11.72
CA PRO A 431 -27.64 69.36 -10.82
C PRO A 431 -26.19 69.86 -10.97
N ASN A 432 -25.30 69.08 -11.61
CA ASN A 432 -23.84 69.33 -11.63
C ASN A 432 -23.32 70.18 -12.81
N THR A 433 -24.19 70.77 -13.63
CA THR A 433 -23.78 71.79 -14.60
C THR A 433 -24.04 73.17 -14.01
N THR A 434 -23.01 74.02 -13.92
CA THR A 434 -23.11 75.45 -13.52
C THR A 434 -24.02 76.29 -14.44
N ALA A 435 -24.64 75.68 -15.44
CA ALA A 435 -25.73 76.25 -16.22
C ALA A 435 -27.05 75.84 -15.55
N THR A 436 -27.75 76.81 -14.97
CA THR A 436 -29.18 76.67 -14.62
C THR A 436 -29.90 76.09 -15.82
N TYR A 437 -30.53 74.93 -15.66
CA TYR A 437 -31.31 74.32 -16.73
C TYR A 437 -32.48 75.26 -17.07
N THR A 438 -32.36 75.95 -18.20
CA THR A 438 -33.35 76.89 -18.72
C THR A 438 -34.13 76.24 -19.85
N ASP A 439 -35.40 75.90 -19.61
CA ASP A 439 -36.29 75.47 -20.68
C ASP A 439 -36.95 76.70 -21.34
N VAL A 440 -37.20 76.66 -22.66
CA VAL A 440 -37.72 77.80 -23.41
C VAL A 440 -39.16 77.54 -23.83
N VAL A 441 -40.08 78.40 -23.39
CA VAL A 441 -41.50 78.31 -23.74
C VAL A 441 -41.93 79.57 -24.50
N ALA A 442 -42.64 79.40 -25.60
CA ALA A 442 -43.09 80.52 -26.42
C ALA A 442 -44.22 81.34 -25.73
N PRO A 443 -44.23 82.68 -25.89
CA PRO A 443 -45.39 83.49 -25.53
C PRO A 443 -46.65 83.02 -26.26
N GLY A 444 -47.81 82.98 -25.59
CA GLY A 444 -49.09 82.54 -26.17
C GLY A 444 -49.43 81.05 -26.03
N THR A 445 -48.52 80.24 -25.46
CA THR A 445 -48.74 78.80 -25.19
C THR A 445 -49.99 78.56 -24.35
N PRO A 446 -50.95 77.69 -24.79
CA PRO A 446 -52.21 77.47 -24.07
C PRO A 446 -52.00 76.72 -22.75
N ALA A 447 -53.03 76.71 -21.88
CA ALA A 447 -53.05 75.89 -20.67
C ALA A 447 -53.00 74.38 -21.01
N GLY A 448 -52.29 73.60 -20.20
CA GLY A 448 -52.11 72.15 -20.36
C GLY A 448 -50.94 71.76 -21.26
N HIS A 449 -50.09 72.69 -21.67
CA HIS A 449 -48.89 72.39 -22.44
C HIS A 449 -47.78 71.86 -21.53
N MET A 450 -47.20 70.70 -21.86
CA MET A 450 -46.07 70.12 -21.13
C MET A 450 -44.79 70.90 -21.47
N VAL A 451 -44.16 71.48 -20.47
CA VAL A 451 -42.92 72.25 -20.60
C VAL A 451 -41.73 71.31 -20.48
N THR A 452 -41.59 70.67 -19.32
CA THR A 452 -40.47 69.80 -19.00
C THR A 452 -40.87 68.79 -17.92
N LYS A 453 -39.93 67.96 -17.48
CA LYS A 453 -40.18 66.92 -16.47
C LYS A 453 -39.01 66.84 -15.49
N VAL A 454 -39.31 66.56 -14.23
CA VAL A 454 -38.31 66.19 -13.22
C VAL A 454 -38.31 64.68 -13.06
N VAL A 455 -37.13 64.09 -13.10
CA VAL A 455 -36.93 62.65 -12.87
C VAL A 455 -36.01 62.48 -11.69
N ALA A 456 -36.48 61.75 -10.69
CA ALA A 456 -35.71 61.35 -9.53
C ALA A 456 -35.85 59.85 -9.27
N VAL A 457 -34.87 59.32 -8.54
CA VAL A 457 -34.84 57.94 -8.05
C VAL A 457 -34.52 57.97 -6.57
N ASP A 458 -35.05 56.99 -5.86
CA ASP A 458 -34.74 56.75 -4.46
C ASP A 458 -34.13 55.36 -4.35
N ALA A 459 -33.19 55.18 -3.44
CA ALA A 459 -32.46 53.92 -3.28
C ALA A 459 -33.23 52.91 -2.42
N ASP A 460 -34.11 53.39 -1.54
CA ASP A 460 -34.89 52.58 -0.61
C ASP A 460 -35.93 51.67 -1.33
N ALA A 461 -36.71 50.92 -0.56
CA ALA A 461 -37.75 50.03 -1.09
C ALA A 461 -39.19 50.45 -0.73
N GLY A 462 -40.14 50.06 -1.58
CA GLY A 462 -41.57 50.21 -1.28
C GLY A 462 -42.04 51.66 -1.08
N TYR A 463 -42.60 51.96 0.10
CA TYR A 463 -43.08 53.31 0.43
C TYR A 463 -41.95 54.32 0.65
N ASN A 464 -40.78 53.83 1.08
CA ASN A 464 -39.59 54.65 1.32
C ASN A 464 -39.02 55.16 -0.02
N ALA A 465 -39.10 54.36 -1.10
CA ALA A 465 -38.77 54.85 -2.44
C ALA A 465 -39.93 55.48 -3.24
N TRP A 466 -41.11 55.66 -2.64
CA TRP A 466 -42.23 56.27 -3.34
C TRP A 466 -42.08 57.79 -3.37
N ILE A 467 -41.68 58.34 -4.51
CA ILE A 467 -41.48 59.79 -4.68
C ILE A 467 -42.77 60.52 -5.07
N SER A 468 -43.06 61.63 -4.40
CA SER A 468 -44.09 62.61 -4.78
C SER A 468 -43.49 63.97 -5.11
N TYR A 469 -44.06 64.64 -6.10
CA TYR A 469 -43.59 65.92 -6.63
C TYR A 469 -44.55 67.04 -6.24
N THR A 470 -44.05 68.09 -5.62
CA THR A 470 -44.85 69.26 -5.21
C THR A 470 -44.18 70.56 -5.61
N LEU A 471 -44.97 71.53 -6.10
CA LEU A 471 -44.45 72.86 -6.42
C LEU A 471 -44.34 73.67 -5.12
N LEU A 472 -43.11 73.88 -4.64
CA LEU A 472 -42.85 74.58 -3.38
C LEU A 472 -42.83 76.11 -3.57
N GLN A 473 -42.12 76.57 -4.59
CA GLN A 473 -41.99 77.99 -4.90
C GLN A 473 -42.00 78.20 -6.41
N ALA A 474 -42.66 79.26 -6.86
CA ALA A 474 -42.68 79.68 -8.26
C ALA A 474 -42.64 81.21 -8.34
N THR A 475 -41.99 81.76 -9.35
CA THR A 475 -42.05 83.21 -9.64
C THR A 475 -43.50 83.69 -9.82
N ASP A 476 -44.34 82.88 -10.46
CA ASP A 476 -45.80 83.04 -10.47
C ASP A 476 -46.47 81.65 -10.32
N PRO A 477 -47.14 81.38 -9.19
CA PRO A 477 -47.75 80.08 -8.92
C PRO A 477 -48.99 79.79 -9.77
N SER A 478 -49.55 80.79 -10.47
CA SER A 478 -50.71 80.60 -11.35
C SER A 478 -50.34 80.10 -12.75
N LEU A 479 -49.04 80.10 -13.10
CA LEU A 479 -48.54 79.83 -14.44
C LEU A 479 -48.18 78.37 -14.69
N PHE A 480 -47.68 77.67 -13.68
CA PHE A 480 -47.16 76.31 -13.84
C PHE A 480 -47.75 75.37 -12.78
N SER A 481 -47.92 74.12 -13.15
CA SER A 481 -48.35 73.03 -12.27
C SER A 481 -47.43 71.83 -12.48
N VAL A 482 -47.20 71.05 -11.43
CA VAL A 482 -46.39 69.82 -11.48
C VAL A 482 -47.29 68.61 -11.21
N GLY A 483 -47.12 67.54 -11.99
CA GLY A 483 -47.81 66.28 -11.79
C GLY A 483 -47.26 65.54 -10.57
N LEU A 484 -48.16 65.18 -9.64
CA LEU A 484 -47.82 64.66 -8.31
C LEU A 484 -46.96 63.38 -8.32
N HIS A 485 -47.12 62.51 -9.32
CA HIS A 485 -46.47 61.18 -9.34
C HIS A 485 -45.51 60.98 -10.52
N ASN A 486 -45.54 61.87 -11.51
CA ASN A 486 -44.70 61.76 -12.69
C ASN A 486 -43.69 62.90 -12.82
N GLY A 487 -43.82 63.99 -12.06
CA GLY A 487 -42.89 65.12 -12.13
C GLY A 487 -43.00 65.93 -13.43
N GLU A 488 -44.06 65.76 -14.22
CA GLU A 488 -44.28 66.53 -15.46
C GLU A 488 -44.79 67.93 -15.14
N ILE A 489 -44.23 68.94 -15.78
CA ILE A 489 -44.54 70.35 -15.55
C ILE A 489 -45.40 70.86 -16.70
N PHE A 490 -46.57 71.37 -16.38
CA PHE A 490 -47.55 71.88 -17.34
C PHE A 490 -47.83 73.37 -17.12
N THR A 491 -48.15 74.08 -18.20
CA THR A 491 -48.72 75.42 -18.12
C THR A 491 -50.12 75.36 -17.48
N ALA A 492 -50.32 76.03 -16.35
CA ALA A 492 -51.62 76.07 -15.65
C ALA A 492 -52.58 77.10 -16.27
N ARG A 493 -52.06 78.19 -16.85
CA ARG A 493 -52.79 79.18 -17.65
C ARG A 493 -52.01 79.55 -18.90
N GLN A 494 -52.67 80.25 -19.84
CA GLN A 494 -52.00 80.75 -21.04
C GLN A 494 -50.94 81.82 -20.68
N LEU A 495 -49.75 81.71 -21.28
CA LEU A 495 -48.67 82.68 -21.12
C LEU A 495 -48.99 83.96 -21.90
N ARG A 496 -49.00 85.09 -21.22
CA ARG A 496 -49.28 86.41 -21.79
C ARG A 496 -47.97 87.19 -22.00
N GLU A 497 -47.99 88.17 -22.90
CA GLU A 497 -46.82 89.00 -23.19
C GLU A 497 -46.39 89.91 -22.01
N ASP A 498 -47.27 90.15 -21.04
CA ASP A 498 -47.01 90.88 -19.79
C ASP A 498 -46.44 90.01 -18.65
N ASP A 499 -46.35 88.68 -18.82
CA ASP A 499 -45.74 87.80 -17.83
C ASP A 499 -44.20 87.93 -17.83
N ALA A 500 -43.55 87.64 -16.69
CA ALA A 500 -42.10 87.82 -16.56
C ALA A 500 -41.31 86.95 -17.57
N PRO A 501 -40.19 87.45 -18.13
CA PRO A 501 -39.44 86.72 -19.16
C PRO A 501 -38.69 85.50 -18.63
N GLU A 502 -38.52 85.37 -17.31
CA GLU A 502 -37.89 84.22 -16.66
C GLU A 502 -38.68 83.84 -15.41
N HIS A 503 -38.99 82.55 -15.29
CA HIS A 503 -39.71 81.96 -14.17
C HIS A 503 -38.86 80.86 -13.53
N THR A 504 -38.66 80.95 -12.22
CA THR A 504 -37.96 79.91 -11.47
C THR A 504 -39.00 79.10 -10.69
N LEU A 505 -38.95 77.78 -10.86
CA LEU A 505 -39.75 76.81 -10.13
C LEU A 505 -38.83 76.01 -9.20
N VAL A 506 -39.18 75.94 -7.92
CA VAL A 506 -38.57 75.05 -6.95
C VAL A 506 -39.56 73.91 -6.70
N ILE A 507 -39.21 72.72 -7.17
CA ILE A 507 -40.00 71.51 -7.01
C ILE A 507 -39.40 70.72 -5.86
N LEU A 508 -40.24 70.39 -4.89
CA LEU A 508 -39.88 69.57 -3.75
C LEU A 508 -40.31 68.13 -4.04
N LEU A 509 -39.32 67.25 -4.05
CA LEU A 509 -39.48 65.81 -4.16
C LEU A 509 -39.40 65.24 -2.75
N LYS A 510 -40.41 64.49 -2.34
CA LYS A 510 -40.44 63.81 -1.05
C LYS A 510 -40.70 62.34 -1.25
N ASP A 511 -40.02 61.51 -0.50
CA ASP A 511 -40.45 60.13 -0.32
C ASP A 511 -41.73 60.06 0.54
N HIS A 512 -42.21 58.84 0.77
CA HIS A 512 -43.33 58.56 1.66
C HIS A 512 -42.92 57.67 2.84
N GLY A 513 -41.62 57.61 3.18
CA GLY A 513 -41.11 56.89 4.32
C GLY A 513 -41.25 57.65 5.64
N GLU A 514 -40.90 57.00 6.75
CA GLU A 514 -40.80 57.62 8.07
C GLU A 514 -39.37 57.45 8.62
N PRO A 515 -38.58 58.54 8.81
CA PRO A 515 -38.93 59.95 8.58
C PRO A 515 -38.96 60.31 7.10
N VAL A 516 -39.89 61.19 6.69
CA VAL A 516 -39.96 61.65 5.29
C VAL A 516 -38.69 62.42 4.93
N LEU A 517 -37.93 61.95 3.95
CA LEU A 517 -36.78 62.64 3.38
C LEU A 517 -37.18 63.36 2.08
N SER A 518 -36.41 64.40 1.74
CA SER A 518 -36.78 65.26 0.62
C SER A 518 -35.61 65.98 0.00
N THR A 519 -35.71 66.20 -1.31
CA THR A 519 -34.74 66.93 -2.12
C THR A 519 -35.48 67.96 -2.97
N SER A 520 -34.87 69.12 -3.20
CA SER A 520 -35.45 70.16 -4.07
C SER A 520 -34.72 70.26 -5.41
N ALA A 521 -35.47 70.34 -6.50
CA ALA A 521 -34.97 70.67 -7.83
C ALA A 521 -35.38 72.10 -8.20
N THR A 522 -34.42 72.90 -8.68
CA THR A 522 -34.68 74.26 -9.18
C THR A 522 -34.64 74.27 -10.70
N ILE A 523 -35.69 74.78 -11.33
CA ILE A 523 -35.85 74.83 -12.79
C ILE A 523 -36.09 76.27 -13.18
N SER A 524 -35.30 76.79 -14.12
CA SER A 524 -35.58 78.06 -14.75
C SER A 524 -36.31 77.84 -16.06
N ILE A 525 -37.35 78.62 -16.32
CA ILE A 525 -38.13 78.59 -17.56
C ILE A 525 -38.08 80.00 -18.13
N SER A 526 -37.49 80.15 -19.31
CA SER A 526 -37.46 81.42 -20.03
C SER A 526 -38.62 81.51 -21.03
N VAL A 527 -39.33 82.63 -21.02
CA VAL A 527 -40.42 82.94 -21.94
C VAL A 527 -39.86 83.80 -23.06
N ALA A 528 -39.53 83.19 -24.19
CA ALA A 528 -38.96 83.86 -25.35
C ALA A 528 -39.50 83.27 -26.64
N GLU A 529 -39.67 84.11 -27.67
CA GLU A 529 -39.89 83.60 -29.03
C GLU A 529 -38.69 82.75 -29.43
N MET A 530 -38.93 81.53 -29.92
CA MET A 530 -37.89 80.75 -30.57
C MET A 530 -37.44 81.47 -31.84
N VAL A 531 -36.36 82.24 -31.76
CA VAL A 531 -35.69 82.81 -32.94
C VAL A 531 -35.06 81.66 -33.72
N LYS A 532 -35.68 81.33 -34.85
CA LYS A 532 -35.20 80.35 -35.81
C LYS A 532 -34.46 81.09 -36.92
N GLU A 533 -33.20 81.48 -36.69
CA GLU A 533 -32.16 81.73 -37.72
C GLU A 533 -30.89 82.33 -37.09
N VAL A 534 -29.77 81.58 -37.08
CA VAL A 534 -28.43 82.04 -37.53
C VAL A 534 -27.57 80.80 -37.82
N LEU A 535 -27.18 80.72 -39.10
CA LEU A 535 -25.97 80.14 -39.69
C LEU A 535 -26.08 78.81 -40.47
N THR A 536 -26.47 78.96 -41.74
CA THR A 536 -25.83 78.25 -42.85
C THR A 536 -24.37 78.71 -42.98
N ASP A 537 -23.41 77.81 -42.76
CA ASP A 537 -22.18 77.80 -43.55
C ASP A 537 -21.77 76.34 -43.80
N LEU A 538 -22.06 75.88 -45.01
CA LEU A 538 -21.57 74.63 -45.57
C LEU A 538 -20.37 75.00 -46.42
N THR A 539 -19.15 74.59 -46.03
CA THR A 539 -18.25 73.81 -46.89
C THR A 539 -16.97 73.41 -46.14
N ASP A 540 -16.57 72.16 -46.39
CA ASP A 540 -15.32 71.48 -46.01
C ASP A 540 -15.13 71.07 -44.54
N VAL A 541 -15.48 69.81 -44.22
CA VAL A 541 -14.55 68.73 -43.81
C VAL A 541 -15.31 67.38 -43.75
N ALA A 542 -14.61 66.32 -44.16
CA ALA A 542 -14.90 64.88 -44.30
C ALA A 542 -16.00 64.22 -43.42
N PRO A 543 -16.62 63.10 -43.87
CA PRO A 543 -17.72 62.46 -43.15
C PRO A 543 -17.21 61.73 -41.89
N ALA A 544 -17.58 62.24 -40.72
CA ALA A 544 -17.50 61.48 -39.47
C ALA A 544 -18.75 60.61 -39.33
N SER A 545 -18.54 59.30 -39.17
CA SER A 545 -19.57 58.27 -38.99
C SER A 545 -20.54 58.58 -37.85
N ASP A 546 -21.83 58.65 -38.18
CA ASP A 546 -22.95 58.76 -37.24
C ASP A 546 -23.04 57.51 -36.32
N PRO A 547 -22.85 57.64 -34.99
CA PRO A 547 -22.94 56.53 -34.07
C PRO A 547 -24.39 56.14 -33.71
N ARG A 548 -25.42 56.90 -34.14
CA ARG A 548 -26.83 56.61 -33.80
C ARG A 548 -27.49 55.60 -34.73
N ARG A 549 -26.90 55.32 -35.90
CA ARG A 549 -27.27 54.17 -36.74
C ARG A 549 -26.80 52.84 -36.15
N HIS A 550 -25.79 52.88 -35.27
CA HIS A 550 -25.24 51.70 -34.65
C HIS A 550 -26.00 51.27 -33.40
N VAL A 551 -26.55 52.19 -32.59
CA VAL A 551 -27.26 51.80 -31.36
C VAL A 551 -28.58 51.08 -31.65
N THR A 552 -29.39 51.58 -32.60
CA THR A 552 -30.61 50.89 -33.04
C THR A 552 -30.29 49.57 -33.76
N PHE A 553 -29.21 49.53 -34.54
CA PHE A 553 -28.71 48.30 -35.15
C PHE A 553 -28.22 47.27 -34.12
N TYR A 554 -27.47 47.69 -33.09
CA TYR A 554 -26.98 46.81 -32.02
C TYR A 554 -28.09 46.34 -31.10
N LEU A 555 -29.12 47.16 -30.85
CA LEU A 555 -30.27 46.77 -30.04
C LEU A 555 -31.17 45.79 -30.80
N ILE A 556 -31.38 46.00 -32.11
CA ILE A 556 -32.05 45.03 -32.99
C ILE A 556 -31.21 43.75 -33.11
N LEU A 557 -29.89 43.86 -33.26
CA LEU A 557 -28.97 42.71 -33.32
C LEU A 557 -28.97 41.93 -32.00
N ALA A 558 -29.01 42.60 -30.85
CA ALA A 558 -29.07 41.97 -29.53
C ALA A 558 -30.40 41.22 -29.34
N VAL A 559 -31.53 41.83 -29.74
CA VAL A 559 -32.83 41.15 -29.70
C VAL A 559 -32.86 39.95 -30.65
N ILE A 560 -32.28 40.07 -31.85
CA ILE A 560 -32.16 38.94 -32.80
C ILE A 560 -31.26 37.85 -32.22
N LEU A 561 -30.13 38.19 -31.58
CA LEU A 561 -29.20 37.22 -31.00
C LEU A 561 -29.80 36.50 -29.78
N VAL A 562 -30.51 37.21 -28.90
CA VAL A 562 -31.21 36.59 -27.76
C VAL A 562 -32.36 35.71 -28.26
N SER A 563 -33.09 36.16 -29.28
CA SER A 563 -34.16 35.37 -29.90
C SER A 563 -33.60 34.12 -30.61
N ALA A 564 -32.45 34.24 -31.30
CA ALA A 564 -31.79 33.13 -31.95
C ALA A 564 -31.19 32.14 -30.93
N ALA A 565 -30.61 32.62 -29.84
CA ALA A 565 -30.12 31.78 -28.74
C ALA A 565 -31.28 31.01 -28.07
N PHE A 566 -32.42 31.67 -27.84
CA PHE A 566 -33.63 31.01 -27.35
C PHE A 566 -34.16 29.98 -28.36
N PHE A 567 -34.11 30.28 -29.66
CA PHE A 567 -34.55 29.33 -30.69
C PHE A 567 -33.62 28.12 -30.80
N ILE A 568 -32.29 28.32 -30.74
CA ILE A 568 -31.27 27.26 -30.76
C ILE A 568 -31.36 26.40 -29.49
N THR A 569 -31.61 26.99 -28.33
CA THR A 569 -31.82 26.22 -27.08
C THR A 569 -33.11 25.40 -27.14
N MET A 570 -34.20 25.95 -27.69
CA MET A 570 -35.42 25.17 -27.95
C MET A 570 -35.20 24.05 -28.98
N LEU A 571 -34.44 24.30 -30.05
CA LEU A 571 -34.13 23.30 -31.07
C LEU A 571 -33.21 22.20 -30.53
N SER A 572 -32.21 22.54 -29.71
CA SER A 572 -31.31 21.58 -29.07
C SER A 572 -32.01 20.76 -27.99
N VAL A 573 -32.89 21.35 -27.17
CA VAL A 573 -33.75 20.61 -26.24
C VAL A 573 -34.74 19.71 -27.02
N GLY A 574 -35.28 20.18 -28.14
CA GLY A 574 -36.12 19.40 -29.05
C GLY A 574 -35.38 18.22 -29.67
N ILE A 575 -34.17 18.43 -30.19
CA ILE A 575 -33.29 17.38 -30.72
C ILE A 575 -32.89 16.41 -29.60
N PHE A 576 -32.56 16.89 -28.40
CA PHE A 576 -32.23 16.05 -27.26
C PHE A 576 -33.43 15.19 -26.82
N LYS A 577 -34.64 15.76 -26.78
CA LYS A 577 -35.87 15.00 -26.54
C LYS A 577 -36.17 14.00 -27.65
N CYS A 578 -35.97 14.37 -28.92
CA CYS A 578 -36.11 13.46 -30.05
C CYS A 578 -35.06 12.34 -30.04
N TYR A 579 -33.83 12.63 -29.64
CA TYR A 579 -32.74 11.66 -29.50
C TYR A 579 -33.04 10.69 -28.36
N LYS A 580 -33.43 11.19 -27.19
CA LYS A 580 -33.83 10.36 -26.03
C LYS A 580 -35.08 9.53 -26.34
N TRP A 581 -36.04 10.08 -27.10
CA TRP A 581 -37.21 9.35 -27.57
C TRP A 581 -36.85 8.27 -28.61
N ARG A 582 -35.94 8.54 -29.55
CA ARG A 582 -35.43 7.53 -30.50
C ARG A 582 -34.70 6.39 -29.78
N GLN A 583 -33.86 6.72 -28.79
CA GLN A 583 -33.14 5.74 -27.97
C GLN A 583 -34.11 4.87 -27.15
N SER A 584 -35.21 5.45 -26.63
CA SER A 584 -36.28 4.70 -25.96
C SER A 584 -37.08 3.79 -26.91
N LYS A 585 -37.13 4.12 -28.21
CA LYS A 585 -37.86 3.35 -29.23
C LYS A 585 -37.02 2.22 -29.83
N GLU A 586 -35.69 2.34 -29.84
CA GLU A 586 -34.76 1.26 -30.20
C GLU A 586 -34.62 0.20 -29.09
N LEU A 587 -34.80 0.56 -27.81
CA LEU A 587 -34.87 -0.39 -26.69
C LEU A 587 -36.20 -1.16 -26.58
N TYR A 588 -37.23 -0.78 -27.34
CA TYR A 588 -38.55 -1.44 -27.33
C TYR A 588 -38.77 -2.38 -28.54
N ASN A 589 -37.86 -2.38 -29.53
CA ASN A 589 -37.93 -3.25 -30.70
C ASN A 589 -36.60 -4.01 -30.91
N SER A 590 -36.24 -4.86 -29.95
CA SER A 590 -35.36 -6.01 -30.21
C SER A 590 -35.90 -7.27 -29.57
N SER A 591 -36.08 -8.26 -30.44
CA SER A 591 -36.66 -9.59 -30.29
C SER A 591 -36.29 -10.37 -29.02
N ARG A 592 -37.31 -11.06 -28.48
CA ARG A 592 -37.23 -12.25 -27.61
C ARG A 592 -35.97 -13.11 -27.83
N SER A 593 -35.27 -13.44 -26.75
CA SER A 593 -34.81 -14.81 -26.52
C SER A 593 -34.55 -15.09 -25.03
N THR A 594 -35.06 -16.23 -24.61
CA THR A 594 -35.01 -16.92 -23.31
C THR A 594 -33.60 -17.20 -22.80
N THR A 595 -33.35 -17.08 -21.48
CA THR A 595 -32.86 -18.18 -20.58
C THR A 595 -32.48 -17.74 -19.14
N TYR A 596 -32.85 -18.59 -18.17
CA TYR A 596 -32.42 -18.73 -16.74
C TYR A 596 -32.65 -17.55 -15.76
N ARG A 597 -33.70 -17.54 -14.92
CA ARG A 597 -34.10 -18.39 -13.76
C ARG A 597 -33.19 -18.20 -12.52
N THR A 598 -33.60 -17.27 -11.66
CA THR A 598 -33.16 -17.12 -10.27
C THR A 598 -33.72 -18.26 -9.40
N PRO A 599 -32.97 -18.79 -8.41
CA PRO A 599 -33.55 -19.61 -7.36
C PRO A 599 -33.89 -18.77 -6.13
N GLY A 600 -35.13 -18.88 -5.66
CA GLY A 600 -35.53 -18.52 -4.30
C GLY A 600 -35.18 -19.63 -3.30
N PRO A 601 -35.37 -19.38 -1.99
CA PRO A 601 -34.88 -20.25 -0.92
C PRO A 601 -35.94 -21.29 -0.52
N LEU A 602 -35.55 -22.56 -0.37
CA LEU A 602 -36.37 -23.54 0.34
C LEU A 602 -35.52 -24.70 0.91
N HIS A 603 -35.64 -24.86 2.23
CA HIS A 603 -35.63 -26.09 3.06
C HIS A 603 -34.42 -27.07 3.10
N HIS A 604 -33.95 -27.26 4.35
CA HIS A 604 -33.58 -28.51 5.05
C HIS A 604 -33.37 -29.81 4.23
N ILE A 605 -32.23 -30.49 4.47
CA ILE A 605 -32.10 -31.87 4.99
C ILE A 605 -30.62 -32.22 5.26
N ASP A 606 -30.42 -33.02 6.31
CA ASP A 606 -29.19 -33.61 6.85
C ASP A 606 -28.26 -34.32 5.85
N ALA A 607 -26.95 -34.23 6.10
CA ALA A 607 -26.02 -35.34 5.88
C ALA A 607 -24.78 -35.26 6.78
N VAL A 608 -24.64 -36.30 7.58
CA VAL A 608 -23.51 -36.65 8.47
C VAL A 608 -22.21 -36.86 7.68
N ARG A 609 -21.13 -36.16 8.04
CA ARG A 609 -19.76 -36.72 7.99
C ARG A 609 -18.79 -35.93 8.87
N GLY A 610 -18.14 -36.67 9.77
CA GLY A 610 -17.33 -36.14 10.86
C GLY A 610 -16.05 -35.44 10.42
N GLY A 611 -15.80 -34.30 11.05
CA GLY A 611 -14.48 -33.72 11.25
C GLY A 611 -14.35 -33.44 12.75
N PHE A 612 -13.24 -33.86 13.34
CA PHE A 612 -12.86 -33.49 14.69
C PHE A 612 -12.55 -31.99 14.70
N THR A 613 -13.48 -31.16 15.19
CA THR A 613 -13.23 -29.76 15.52
C THR A 613 -12.55 -29.68 16.90
N PRO A 614 -11.56 -28.79 17.10
CA PRO A 614 -11.02 -28.51 18.42
C PRO A 614 -12.08 -27.82 19.29
N PRO A 615 -12.00 -27.90 20.63
CA PRO A 615 -13.03 -27.36 21.50
C PRO A 615 -13.04 -25.83 21.42
N SER A 616 -14.05 -25.26 20.79
CA SER A 616 -14.36 -23.84 20.87
C SER A 616 -14.64 -23.50 22.34
N PHE A 617 -13.93 -22.51 22.88
CA PHE A 617 -14.14 -22.04 24.25
C PHE A 617 -15.42 -21.20 24.32
N TYR A 618 -16.56 -21.87 24.53
CA TYR A 618 -17.83 -21.18 24.73
C TYR A 618 -17.85 -20.47 26.10
N HIS A 619 -18.02 -19.15 26.09
CA HIS A 619 -18.37 -18.38 27.28
C HIS A 619 -19.87 -18.07 27.25
N GLN A 620 -20.61 -18.59 28.24
CA GLN A 620 -22.02 -18.28 28.41
C GLN A 620 -22.15 -17.03 29.27
N VAL A 621 -22.68 -15.95 28.69
CA VAL A 621 -22.93 -14.69 29.38
C VAL A 621 -24.44 -14.50 29.55
N TYR A 622 -24.87 -14.24 30.79
CA TYR A 622 -26.27 -13.99 31.13
C TYR A 622 -26.48 -12.49 31.34
N LEU A 623 -27.57 -11.95 30.79
CA LEU A 623 -27.99 -10.57 31.00
C LEU A 623 -29.13 -10.55 32.02
N THR A 624 -28.90 -9.91 33.16
CA THR A 624 -29.92 -9.62 34.18
C THR A 624 -30.10 -8.12 34.31
N THR A 625 -31.34 -7.68 34.50
CA THR A 625 -31.75 -6.27 34.47
C THR A 625 -31.32 -5.41 35.68
N ASP A 626 -30.60 -5.96 36.67
CA ASP A 626 -30.24 -5.26 37.93
C ASP A 626 -28.71 -5.09 38.14
N SER A 627 -27.95 -4.65 37.14
CA SER A 627 -26.54 -4.31 37.33
C SER A 627 -26.38 -2.82 37.67
N HIS A 628 -26.68 -2.46 38.92
CA HIS A 628 -26.18 -1.21 39.52
C HIS A 628 -24.71 -1.33 39.96
N GLN A 629 -24.11 -2.53 39.87
CA GLN A 629 -22.68 -2.79 39.97
C GLN A 629 -22.27 -3.81 38.89
N SER A 630 -21.18 -3.51 38.20
CA SER A 630 -20.66 -4.08 36.94
C SER A 630 -20.25 -5.55 36.96
N ASP A 631 -20.86 -6.39 37.79
CA ASP A 631 -20.38 -7.76 38.03
C ASP A 631 -21.05 -8.76 37.08
N LEU A 632 -20.32 -9.12 36.02
CA LEU A 632 -20.63 -10.25 35.14
C LEU A 632 -20.20 -11.57 35.81
N LEU A 633 -21.13 -12.51 35.96
CA LEU A 633 -20.86 -13.87 36.44
C LEU A 633 -20.31 -14.75 35.30
N CYS A 634 -18.99 -14.75 35.11
CA CYS A 634 -18.32 -15.70 34.22
C CYS A 634 -18.11 -17.05 34.92
N LYS A 635 -18.76 -18.11 34.43
CA LYS A 635 -18.50 -19.49 34.89
C LYS A 635 -17.32 -20.06 34.12
N LYS A 636 -16.26 -20.51 34.80
CA LYS A 636 -15.13 -21.22 34.15
C LYS A 636 -15.64 -22.52 33.48
N PRO A 637 -15.16 -22.85 32.27
CA PRO A 637 -15.44 -24.15 31.66
C PRO A 637 -14.77 -25.27 32.46
N PHE A 638 -15.53 -26.33 32.75
CA PHE A 638 -15.00 -27.58 33.31
C PHE A 638 -14.12 -28.26 32.26
N THR A 639 -12.88 -28.58 32.63
CA THR A 639 -12.05 -29.52 31.86
C THR A 639 -12.47 -30.95 32.21
N SER A 640 -13.15 -31.65 31.29
CA SER A 640 -13.26 -33.10 31.38
C SER A 640 -12.01 -33.73 30.77
N SER A 641 -11.13 -34.27 31.62
CA SER A 641 -10.01 -35.13 31.18
C SER A 641 -10.58 -36.44 30.60
N PRO A 642 -10.12 -36.93 29.44
CA PRO A 642 -10.69 -38.11 28.81
C PRO A 642 -10.00 -39.39 29.31
N LEU A 643 -9.98 -39.65 30.62
CA LEU A 643 -9.47 -40.89 31.20
C LEU A 643 -10.15 -41.14 32.56
N GLY A 644 -11.28 -41.86 32.57
CA GLY A 644 -11.98 -42.18 33.82
C GLY A 644 -13.36 -42.84 33.70
N SER A 645 -13.35 -44.17 33.57
CA SER A 645 -14.32 -45.14 34.10
C SER A 645 -15.82 -45.11 33.73
N ARG A 646 -16.23 -46.22 33.11
CA ARG A 646 -17.47 -46.95 33.42
C ARG A 646 -17.76 -46.97 34.94
N GLN A 647 -18.95 -46.53 35.34
CA GLN A 647 -19.91 -47.20 36.25
C GLN A 647 -20.83 -46.14 36.88
N GLY A 648 -22.13 -46.43 36.90
CA GLY A 648 -23.14 -45.51 37.41
C GLY A 648 -23.12 -45.37 38.93
N THR A 649 -23.64 -44.24 39.42
CA THR A 649 -24.59 -44.17 40.55
C THR A 649 -25.05 -42.72 40.74
N ILE A 650 -26.35 -42.56 40.97
CA ILE A 650 -26.98 -41.35 41.50
C ILE A 650 -26.59 -41.25 42.98
N ARG A 651 -26.00 -40.13 43.42
CA ARG A 651 -26.25 -39.55 44.76
C ARG A 651 -25.58 -38.18 44.97
N ASN A 652 -26.41 -37.26 45.50
CA ASN A 652 -26.16 -36.16 46.43
C ASN A 652 -25.03 -35.16 46.14
N GLY A 653 -25.43 -33.89 46.01
CA GLY A 653 -24.54 -32.75 45.92
C GLY A 653 -23.90 -32.34 47.24
N GLU A 654 -22.76 -31.64 47.11
CA GLU A 654 -22.18 -30.73 48.08
C GLU A 654 -21.69 -29.48 47.32
N PRO A 655 -21.64 -28.30 47.98
CA PRO A 655 -21.52 -27.01 47.32
C PRO A 655 -20.07 -26.68 46.97
N GLY A 656 -19.81 -26.34 45.71
CA GLY A 656 -18.51 -25.84 45.26
C GLY A 656 -18.24 -24.43 45.79
N LEU A 657 -17.09 -24.26 46.44
CA LEU A 657 -16.60 -23.01 47.00
C LEU A 657 -16.51 -21.88 45.95
N TYR A 658 -17.09 -20.73 46.29
CA TYR A 658 -16.79 -19.45 45.66
C TYR A 658 -15.53 -18.88 46.31
N HIS A 659 -14.47 -18.62 45.53
CA HIS A 659 -13.37 -17.77 45.99
C HIS A 659 -13.58 -16.35 45.48
N GLN A 660 -13.88 -15.45 46.41
CA GLN A 660 -13.92 -14.01 46.22
C GLN A 660 -12.48 -13.50 46.08
N ILE A 661 -12.09 -12.97 44.92
CA ILE A 661 -10.83 -12.24 44.77
C ILE A 661 -11.12 -10.79 45.18
N VAL A 662 -10.86 -10.49 46.45
CA VAL A 662 -10.91 -9.13 46.99
C VAL A 662 -9.66 -8.39 46.50
N GLY A 663 -9.85 -7.41 45.63
CA GLY A 663 -8.85 -6.39 45.35
C GLY A 663 -8.67 -5.48 46.57
N THR A 664 -7.55 -5.63 47.27
CA THR A 664 -7.14 -4.78 48.38
C THR A 664 -6.72 -3.39 47.90
N ALA A 665 -7.45 -2.36 48.30
CA ALA A 665 -6.93 -1.00 48.48
C ALA A 665 -7.27 -0.55 49.90
N SER A 666 -6.27 -0.61 50.76
CA SER A 666 -6.33 -0.21 52.17
C SER A 666 -6.38 1.31 52.33
N ARG A 667 -7.47 1.84 52.90
CA ARG A 667 -7.45 3.07 53.71
C ARG A 667 -8.22 2.79 55.00
N LEU A 668 -7.47 2.66 56.10
CA LEU A 668 -8.00 2.63 57.46
C LEU A 668 -8.45 4.04 57.89
N PRO A 669 -9.53 4.17 58.68
CA PRO A 669 -9.86 5.40 59.39
C PRO A 669 -9.08 5.48 60.72
N THR A 670 -8.57 6.67 61.04
CA THR A 670 -8.00 7.02 62.35
C THR A 670 -9.11 7.24 63.39
N PRO A 671 -9.02 6.67 64.61
CA PRO A 671 -9.80 7.13 65.75
C PRO A 671 -9.04 8.21 66.55
N ALA A 672 -9.82 9.04 67.24
CA ALA A 672 -9.37 10.16 68.05
C ALA A 672 -8.59 9.75 69.31
N GLU A 673 -7.45 10.42 69.54
CA GLU A 673 -7.12 11.27 70.70
C GLU A 673 -5.94 12.19 70.34
#